data_AF-A0A6N6KPK0-F1
#
_entry.id   AF-A0A6N6KPK0-F1
#
_cell.length_a   1.000
_cell.length_b   1.000
_cell.length_c   1.000
_cell.angle_alpha   90.00
_cell.angle_beta   90.00
_cell.angle_gamma   90.00
#
_symmetry.space_group_name_H-M   'P 1'
#
loop_
_entity.id
_entity.type
_entity.pdbx_description
1 polymer ?
#
loop_
_entity_poly.entity_id
_entity_poly.type
_entity_poly.pdbx_seq_one_letter_code
_entity_poly.pdbx_strand_id
1 'polypeptide(L)'
;MPIYCLIRFWEKSPLEKCCFLQHITLFITWRYWKINMKNSLLRYGRILLVLLVGLVIPGFMMGQVTEETPQDTSSRKINIDAADFFDYLREEGKMIQKLTGNVELSQDSVFMYCDTAIIENEVDVFALGNIIIQQGDSITIFSDSLIYSAETKIADLMGNVILQTGERQLFTTHLQYDLNTKTATYVEGAVLTNGQTQLRSTLGYYYVEEDLIYFKDSVEVVDTNFVLRADTLIFNTETKIVNYAGPTLITMDSSRIYCESGFYETEDNIAEFRENAQYFGPERRARADTIAYDGRVKMYELKGHAQMENDNEFARAIRIIYEEPVDKLSLLGDAEFRDSTRNITAHSIFYDGKNETYSTRGRSLIVDEGRILEALQVDYDQESGLGIATGEVVWRDTVEQLTIVCDTAAYKKESSFLRAVGGKQGRPYLINVLEGDSLFMAADTLLSYEEVQDSGDSIRLLLAYKDVRVYKSNLQALCDSMAYSSTDSIFHFYGDPIMWSDTSQFVADTLDMQLANDQIDKIFMRDNALIINSPDELFFNQIKGKDIRVDFVDGEIHKMYVEGNAETVYYARDELDAYIGVNKTQCSEMVLTFGSNQVERIKFITSPQSKLEPMGKANHEGLKLKGFSWEQEVRPKSIEDLFGDKPVRKRVVTPVPASDVPGQATRNPQGPGTGKDGKPTDKKPSGKQPRSKN
;
A
#
# COMPACT_ATOMS: atom_id res chain seq x y z
N MET A 1 -9.17 -31.05 -14.23
CA MET A 1 -7.92 -30.30 -14.53
C MET A 1 -8.22 -28.82 -14.81
N PRO A 2 -8.33 -27.97 -13.78
CA PRO A 2 -7.80 -26.58 -13.91
C PRO A 2 -7.43 -25.87 -12.59
N ILE A 3 -7.60 -26.49 -11.40
CA ILE A 3 -7.27 -25.90 -10.09
C ILE A 3 -5.75 -25.63 -9.93
N TYR A 4 -4.94 -26.31 -10.74
CA TYR A 4 -3.48 -26.17 -10.79
C TYR A 4 -3.00 -24.78 -11.27
N CYS A 5 -3.82 -24.02 -12.01
CA CYS A 5 -3.44 -22.65 -12.41
C CYS A 5 -3.52 -21.65 -11.25
N LEU A 6 -4.39 -21.88 -10.25
CA LEU A 6 -4.41 -21.09 -9.01
C LEU A 6 -3.17 -21.34 -8.13
N ILE A 7 -2.51 -22.50 -8.29
CA ILE A 7 -1.44 -22.98 -7.39
C ILE A 7 -0.06 -22.49 -7.80
N ARG A 8 0.21 -22.29 -9.09
CA ARG A 8 1.58 -21.93 -9.56
C ARG A 8 2.12 -20.60 -9.03
N PHE A 9 1.30 -19.83 -8.32
CA PHE A 9 1.66 -18.59 -7.64
C PHE A 9 2.23 -18.82 -6.22
N TRP A 10 1.95 -19.95 -5.56
CA TRP A 10 2.17 -20.11 -4.12
C TRP A 10 3.40 -20.97 -3.74
N GLU A 11 4.25 -21.32 -4.71
CA GLU A 11 5.39 -22.25 -4.54
C GLU A 11 6.75 -21.71 -5.05
N LYS A 12 6.97 -20.39 -5.11
CA LYS A 12 8.27 -19.87 -5.56
C LYS A 12 8.93 -18.88 -4.61
N SER A 13 9.97 -19.37 -3.94
CA SER A 13 10.99 -18.55 -3.29
C SER A 13 11.91 -17.87 -4.32
N PRO A 14 12.57 -16.73 -3.99
CA PRO A 14 13.35 -15.93 -4.94
C PRO A 14 14.68 -16.55 -5.42
N LEU A 15 15.11 -17.71 -4.90
CA LEU A 15 16.49 -18.20 -5.04
C LEU A 15 16.71 -19.36 -6.04
N GLU A 16 15.69 -19.83 -6.77
CA GLU A 16 15.84 -20.97 -7.72
C GLU A 16 15.47 -20.66 -9.18
N LYS A 17 15.74 -19.45 -9.68
CA LYS A 17 15.60 -19.13 -11.12
C LYS A 17 16.90 -18.68 -11.80
N CYS A 18 18.02 -19.27 -11.40
CA CYS A 18 19.26 -19.27 -12.18
C CYS A 18 19.58 -20.68 -12.65
N CYS A 19 18.96 -21.14 -13.74
CA CYS A 19 19.57 -21.98 -14.77
C CYS A 19 18.52 -22.52 -15.76
N PHE A 20 18.88 -22.48 -17.04
CA PHE A 20 18.43 -23.37 -18.12
C PHE A 20 16.98 -23.23 -18.66
N LEU A 21 16.82 -22.59 -19.83
CA LEU A 21 16.73 -23.33 -21.10
C LEU A 21 16.80 -22.40 -22.34
N GLN A 22 17.73 -22.72 -23.23
CA GLN A 22 17.69 -22.40 -24.66
C GLN A 22 16.68 -23.32 -25.38
N HIS A 23 16.16 -22.84 -26.53
CA HIS A 23 15.51 -23.60 -27.63
C HIS A 23 14.11 -24.21 -27.34
N ILE A 24 13.06 -24.08 -28.15
CA ILE A 24 12.91 -24.00 -29.61
C ILE A 24 11.55 -23.37 -29.98
N THR A 25 11.59 -22.65 -31.10
CA THR A 25 10.52 -22.03 -31.89
C THR A 25 9.71 -23.05 -32.72
N LEU A 26 8.58 -22.59 -33.29
CA LEU A 26 7.79 -23.16 -34.42
C LEU A 26 6.60 -24.07 -34.08
N PHE A 27 5.41 -23.47 -33.99
CA PHE A 27 4.15 -24.03 -34.53
C PHE A 27 3.12 -22.91 -34.78
N ILE A 28 3.54 -21.81 -35.43
CA ILE A 28 2.66 -20.69 -35.83
C ILE A 28 2.79 -20.47 -37.33
N THR A 29 2.29 -21.40 -38.14
CA THR A 29 2.04 -21.17 -39.59
C THR A 29 0.96 -22.10 -40.17
N TRP A 30 -0.03 -22.53 -39.37
CA TRP A 30 -1.17 -23.31 -39.90
C TRP A 30 -2.56 -22.80 -39.53
N ARG A 31 -2.68 -21.83 -38.61
CA ARG A 31 -3.98 -21.39 -38.06
C ARG A 31 -4.53 -20.10 -38.71
N TYR A 32 -3.81 -19.51 -39.66
CA TYR A 32 -4.18 -18.25 -40.31
C TYR A 32 -5.03 -18.38 -41.59
N TRP A 33 -5.48 -19.58 -41.96
CA TRP A 33 -6.19 -19.80 -43.25
C TRP A 33 -7.65 -20.28 -43.13
N LYS A 34 -8.24 -20.36 -41.93
CA LYS A 34 -9.62 -20.86 -41.75
C LYS A 34 -10.52 -19.93 -40.91
N ILE A 35 -10.26 -18.63 -40.97
CA ILE A 35 -11.09 -17.55 -40.38
C ILE A 35 -11.31 -16.51 -41.49
N ASN A 36 -12.06 -16.87 -42.53
CA ASN A 36 -12.68 -15.92 -43.46
C ASN A 36 -13.61 -16.64 -44.43
N MET A 37 -14.75 -17.14 -43.93
CA MET A 37 -15.98 -17.27 -44.73
C MET A 37 -17.13 -17.71 -43.83
N LYS A 38 -18.29 -17.08 -44.03
CA LYS A 38 -19.58 -17.22 -43.31
C LYS A 38 -19.75 -16.35 -42.07
N ASN A 39 -19.98 -15.06 -42.31
CA ASN A 39 -21.07 -14.32 -41.66
C ASN A 39 -21.26 -12.95 -42.33
N SER A 40 -22.15 -12.91 -43.32
CA SER A 40 -23.07 -11.80 -43.58
C SER A 40 -23.87 -12.15 -44.83
N LEU A 41 -25.21 -12.13 -44.74
CA LEU A 41 -26.12 -11.59 -45.76
C LEU A 41 -27.58 -12.02 -45.50
N LEU A 42 -28.42 -10.99 -45.41
CA LEU A 42 -29.88 -10.92 -45.60
C LEU A 42 -30.82 -11.39 -44.47
N ARG A 43 -30.99 -10.49 -43.50
CA ARG A 43 -32.32 -10.09 -43.01
C ARG A 43 -32.79 -8.85 -43.79
N TYR A 44 -34.12 -8.76 -43.98
CA TYR A 44 -34.97 -7.64 -44.42
C TYR A 44 -35.44 -7.58 -45.89
N GLY A 45 -36.77 -7.72 -46.04
CA GLY A 45 -37.55 -6.92 -46.97
C GLY A 45 -38.71 -7.64 -47.66
N ARG A 46 -39.96 -7.51 -47.14
CA ARG A 46 -41.08 -6.80 -47.81
C ARG A 46 -42.46 -7.13 -47.22
N ILE A 47 -43.25 -6.05 -47.08
CA ILE A 47 -44.65 -5.95 -46.70
C ILE A 47 -45.48 -5.71 -47.99
N LEU A 48 -46.76 -6.14 -47.99
CA LEU A 48 -47.98 -5.40 -48.45
C LEU A 48 -48.87 -6.13 -49.48
N LEU A 49 -50.14 -6.41 -49.11
CA LEU A 49 -51.45 -6.11 -49.75
C LEU A 49 -52.53 -7.14 -49.29
N VAL A 50 -53.82 -6.90 -49.00
CA VAL A 50 -54.68 -5.75 -48.60
C VAL A 50 -56.16 -6.23 -48.60
N LEU A 51 -56.95 -5.82 -47.58
CA LEU A 51 -58.41 -5.54 -47.51
C LEU A 51 -59.43 -6.64 -47.93
N LEU A 52 -60.70 -6.76 -47.48
CA LEU A 52 -61.74 -5.92 -46.85
C LEU A 52 -62.87 -6.94 -46.45
N VAL A 53 -63.58 -6.93 -45.31
CA VAL A 53 -64.86 -6.23 -45.00
C VAL A 53 -65.34 -6.80 -43.65
N GLY A 54 -65.80 -5.96 -42.73
CA GLY A 54 -66.43 -6.38 -41.48
C GLY A 54 -67.97 -6.40 -41.54
N LEU A 55 -68.61 -7.10 -40.58
CA LEU A 55 -69.86 -6.69 -39.93
C LEU A 55 -70.26 -7.65 -38.78
N VAL A 56 -70.75 -7.02 -37.73
CA VAL A 56 -71.36 -7.51 -36.47
C VAL A 56 -72.64 -8.32 -36.71
N ILE A 57 -72.92 -9.39 -35.93
CA ILE A 57 -74.17 -9.73 -35.16
C ILE A 57 -73.88 -10.99 -34.28
N PRO A 58 -74.41 -11.09 -33.03
CA PRO A 58 -74.05 -12.13 -32.05
C PRO A 58 -74.99 -13.35 -32.02
N GLY A 59 -74.48 -14.44 -31.43
CA GLY A 59 -75.25 -15.50 -30.78
C GLY A 59 -75.70 -16.66 -31.65
N PHE A 60 -75.10 -17.84 -31.44
CA PHE A 60 -75.82 -19.10 -31.27
C PHE A 60 -74.84 -20.14 -30.72
N MET A 61 -75.12 -20.61 -29.51
CA MET A 61 -74.56 -21.85 -28.96
C MET A 61 -75.01 -23.00 -29.85
N MET A 62 -74.06 -23.65 -30.52
CA MET A 62 -74.20 -25.01 -31.03
C MET A 62 -72.86 -25.68 -30.79
N GLY A 63 -72.88 -26.69 -29.92
CA GLY A 63 -71.72 -27.49 -29.59
C GLY A 63 -71.11 -28.06 -30.87
N GLN A 64 -69.88 -27.65 -31.15
CA GLN A 64 -69.03 -28.48 -31.96
C GLN A 64 -68.70 -29.70 -31.11
N VAL A 65 -69.12 -30.85 -31.60
CA VAL A 65 -68.49 -32.12 -31.31
C VAL A 65 -67.01 -31.91 -31.61
N THR A 66 -66.20 -31.76 -30.57
CA THR A 66 -64.78 -32.02 -30.67
C THR A 66 -64.72 -33.50 -31.04
N GLU A 67 -64.38 -33.81 -32.29
CA GLU A 67 -63.86 -35.13 -32.59
C GLU A 67 -62.61 -35.28 -31.72
N GLU A 68 -62.74 -36.06 -30.65
CA GLU A 68 -61.59 -36.65 -30.00
C GLU A 68 -60.89 -37.45 -31.10
N THR A 69 -59.76 -36.94 -31.57
CA THR A 69 -58.77 -37.74 -32.28
C THR A 69 -58.63 -39.04 -31.48
N PRO A 70 -58.68 -40.23 -32.09
CA PRO A 70 -58.40 -41.45 -31.36
C PRO A 70 -57.03 -41.26 -30.73
N GLN A 71 -56.98 -41.17 -29.41
CA GLN A 71 -55.71 -41.12 -28.71
C GLN A 71 -55.02 -42.43 -29.07
N ASP A 72 -53.89 -42.33 -29.76
CA ASP A 72 -53.13 -43.49 -30.19
C ASP A 72 -52.70 -44.28 -28.94
N THR A 73 -53.50 -45.28 -28.60
CA THR A 73 -53.27 -46.14 -27.44
C THR A 73 -52.07 -47.07 -27.65
N SER A 74 -51.41 -47.05 -28.82
CA SER A 74 -50.18 -47.83 -29.03
C SER A 74 -49.00 -47.28 -28.22
N SER A 75 -48.97 -45.97 -27.94
CA SER A 75 -47.87 -45.33 -27.19
C SER A 75 -47.85 -45.62 -25.67
N ARG A 76 -48.92 -46.19 -25.11
CA ARG A 76 -49.02 -46.55 -23.68
C ARG A 76 -48.70 -48.01 -23.39
N LYS A 77 -48.48 -48.80 -24.44
CA LYS A 77 -48.28 -50.24 -24.33
C LYS A 77 -46.82 -50.58 -24.54
N ILE A 78 -46.38 -51.63 -23.86
CA ILE A 78 -45.04 -52.17 -24.00
C ILE A 78 -45.06 -53.23 -25.11
N ASN A 79 -44.13 -53.13 -26.05
CA ASN A 79 -43.95 -54.14 -27.08
C ASN A 79 -43.03 -55.23 -26.57
N ILE A 80 -43.38 -56.49 -26.85
CA ILE A 80 -42.54 -57.64 -26.57
C ILE A 80 -41.87 -58.04 -27.88
N ASP A 81 -40.56 -57.85 -27.97
CA ASP A 81 -39.79 -58.09 -29.19
C ASP A 81 -39.30 -59.54 -29.25
N ALA A 82 -38.81 -60.09 -28.12
CA ALA A 82 -38.36 -61.47 -28.01
C ALA A 82 -38.42 -62.00 -26.57
N ALA A 83 -38.59 -63.32 -26.42
CA ALA A 83 -38.40 -64.09 -25.18
C ALA A 83 -38.28 -65.59 -25.51
N ASP A 84 -37.51 -66.35 -24.73
CA ASP A 84 -37.41 -67.82 -24.90
C ASP A 84 -38.68 -68.54 -24.46
N PHE A 85 -39.30 -68.05 -23.38
CA PHE A 85 -40.54 -68.59 -22.82
C PHE A 85 -41.54 -67.46 -22.55
N PHE A 86 -42.78 -67.68 -22.99
CA PHE A 86 -43.90 -66.76 -22.85
C PHE A 86 -45.10 -67.49 -22.23
N ASP A 87 -45.47 -67.09 -21.02
CA ASP A 87 -46.66 -67.56 -20.31
C ASP A 87 -47.70 -66.44 -20.21
N TYR A 88 -48.96 -66.78 -20.46
CA TYR A 88 -50.07 -65.85 -20.38
C TYR A 88 -51.09 -66.31 -19.33
N LEU A 89 -51.37 -65.46 -18.36
CA LEU A 89 -52.37 -65.69 -17.32
C LEU A 89 -53.37 -64.55 -17.29
N ARG A 90 -54.65 -64.91 -17.14
CA ARG A 90 -55.74 -63.96 -16.93
C ARG A 90 -56.45 -64.33 -15.63
N GLU A 91 -56.26 -63.50 -14.61
CA GLU A 91 -56.81 -63.71 -13.27
C GLU A 91 -57.51 -62.42 -12.78
N GLU A 92 -58.74 -62.55 -12.27
CA GLU A 92 -59.56 -61.44 -11.75
C GLU A 92 -59.68 -60.19 -12.65
N GLY A 93 -59.57 -60.36 -13.98
CA GLY A 93 -59.67 -59.25 -14.95
C GLY A 93 -58.33 -58.53 -15.22
N LYS A 94 -57.25 -58.88 -14.52
CA LYS A 94 -55.89 -58.47 -14.85
C LYS A 94 -55.30 -59.36 -15.93
N MET A 95 -54.58 -58.76 -16.88
CA MET A 95 -53.76 -59.51 -17.83
C MET A 95 -52.33 -59.56 -17.30
N ILE A 96 -51.79 -60.77 -17.11
CA ILE A 96 -50.44 -60.99 -16.62
C ILE A 96 -49.68 -61.79 -17.67
N GLN A 97 -48.63 -61.21 -18.22
CA GLN A 97 -47.71 -61.87 -19.16
C GLN A 97 -46.40 -62.12 -18.43
N LYS A 98 -45.94 -63.37 -18.39
CA LYS A 98 -44.66 -63.74 -17.79
C LYS A 98 -43.70 -64.18 -18.89
N LEU A 99 -42.55 -63.51 -18.94
CA LEU A 99 -41.50 -63.68 -19.93
C LEU A 99 -40.26 -64.21 -19.22
N THR A 100 -39.59 -65.22 -19.77
CA THR A 100 -38.39 -65.80 -19.16
C THR A 100 -37.40 -66.22 -20.24
N GLY A 101 -36.12 -65.89 -20.04
CA GLY A 101 -35.01 -66.15 -20.94
C GLY A 101 -34.91 -65.13 -22.07
N ASN A 102 -33.76 -64.43 -22.16
CA ASN A 102 -33.43 -63.45 -23.21
C ASN A 102 -34.60 -62.54 -23.59
N VAL A 103 -35.19 -61.87 -22.59
CA VAL A 103 -36.38 -61.04 -22.79
C VAL A 103 -35.96 -59.69 -23.36
N GLU A 104 -36.58 -59.31 -24.47
CA GLU A 104 -36.40 -58.04 -25.16
C GLU A 104 -37.76 -57.32 -25.26
N LEU A 105 -37.81 -56.09 -24.77
CA LEU A 105 -38.99 -55.23 -24.77
C LEU A 105 -38.65 -53.88 -25.40
N SER A 106 -39.64 -53.24 -26.02
CA SER A 106 -39.47 -51.88 -26.53
C SER A 106 -40.70 -51.00 -26.31
N GLN A 107 -40.44 -49.71 -26.13
CA GLN A 107 -41.45 -48.66 -26.19
C GLN A 107 -40.84 -47.41 -26.81
N ASP A 108 -41.47 -46.90 -27.87
CA ASP A 108 -40.97 -45.78 -28.68
C ASP A 108 -39.53 -46.00 -29.20
N SER A 109 -38.53 -45.34 -28.58
CA SER A 109 -37.09 -45.45 -28.90
C SER A 109 -36.27 -45.95 -27.70
N VAL A 110 -36.95 -46.65 -26.78
CA VAL A 110 -36.38 -47.22 -25.56
C VAL A 110 -36.44 -48.74 -25.69
N PHE A 111 -35.29 -49.39 -25.56
CA PHE A 111 -35.16 -50.83 -25.55
C PHE A 111 -34.80 -51.32 -24.15
N MET A 112 -35.45 -52.36 -23.67
CA MET A 112 -35.25 -52.95 -22.35
C MET A 112 -34.95 -54.45 -22.50
N TYR A 113 -33.87 -54.90 -21.87
CA TYR A 113 -33.41 -56.28 -21.90
C TYR A 113 -33.36 -56.84 -20.48
N CYS A 114 -33.75 -58.11 -20.28
CA CYS A 114 -33.68 -58.78 -18.98
C CYS A 114 -33.75 -60.31 -19.07
N ASP A 115 -33.49 -61.00 -17.95
CA ASP A 115 -33.64 -62.44 -17.84
C ASP A 115 -35.11 -62.86 -17.64
N THR A 116 -35.89 -62.08 -16.91
CA THR A 116 -37.31 -62.36 -16.61
C THR A 116 -38.10 -61.06 -16.48
N ALA A 117 -39.28 -61.01 -17.09
CA ALA A 117 -40.21 -59.89 -16.93
C ALA A 117 -41.64 -60.37 -16.66
N ILE A 118 -42.36 -59.63 -15.82
CA ILE A 118 -43.80 -59.75 -15.63
C ILE A 118 -44.42 -58.45 -16.10
N ILE A 119 -45.34 -58.55 -17.05
CA ILE A 119 -46.07 -57.41 -17.59
C ILE A 119 -47.52 -57.48 -17.11
N GLU A 120 -47.98 -56.46 -16.39
CA GLU A 120 -49.37 -56.30 -15.97
C GLU A 120 -50.10 -55.32 -16.89
N ASN A 121 -51.24 -55.77 -17.43
CA ASN A 121 -52.15 -55.00 -18.26
C ASN A 121 -51.50 -54.30 -19.47
N GLU A 122 -50.35 -54.83 -19.94
CA GLU A 122 -49.52 -54.26 -21.02
C GLU A 122 -48.92 -52.87 -20.70
N VAL A 123 -48.98 -52.43 -19.44
CA VAL A 123 -48.55 -51.09 -19.00
C VAL A 123 -47.40 -51.15 -18.01
N ASP A 124 -47.49 -52.00 -16.98
CA ASP A 124 -46.48 -52.06 -15.92
C ASP A 124 -45.56 -53.26 -16.13
N VAL A 125 -44.25 -53.02 -16.15
CA VAL A 125 -43.19 -54.04 -16.26
C VAL A 125 -42.47 -54.17 -14.93
N PHE A 126 -42.39 -55.40 -14.45
CA PHE A 126 -41.54 -55.83 -13.35
C PHE A 126 -40.49 -56.77 -13.91
N ALA A 127 -39.25 -56.31 -14.04
CA ALA A 127 -38.16 -57.09 -14.61
C ALA A 127 -37.11 -57.45 -13.56
N LEU A 128 -36.54 -58.65 -13.68
CA LEU A 128 -35.53 -59.21 -12.80
C LEU A 128 -34.40 -59.84 -13.60
N GLY A 129 -33.16 -59.61 -13.15
CA GLY A 129 -31.95 -60.22 -13.69
C GLY A 129 -31.40 -59.49 -14.92
N ASN A 130 -30.16 -59.01 -14.82
CA ASN A 130 -29.38 -58.39 -15.90
C ASN A 130 -30.17 -57.34 -16.71
N ILE A 131 -30.78 -56.37 -16.02
CA ILE A 131 -31.56 -55.34 -16.69
C ILE A 131 -30.66 -54.40 -17.47
N ILE A 132 -31.01 -54.13 -18.72
CA ILE A 132 -30.38 -53.10 -19.55
C ILE A 132 -31.47 -52.24 -20.16
N ILE A 133 -31.44 -50.93 -19.91
CA ILE A 133 -32.26 -49.94 -20.61
C ILE A 133 -31.36 -49.16 -21.56
N GLN A 134 -31.72 -49.10 -22.84
CA GLN A 134 -31.03 -48.32 -23.84
C GLN A 134 -31.99 -47.27 -24.43
N GLN A 135 -31.64 -45.99 -24.30
CA GLN A 135 -32.41 -44.87 -24.84
C GLN A 135 -31.57 -44.13 -25.90
N GLY A 136 -31.90 -44.37 -27.18
CA GLY A 136 -31.13 -43.87 -28.32
C GLY A 136 -29.68 -44.37 -28.33
N ASP A 137 -28.76 -43.55 -28.83
CA ASP A 137 -27.34 -43.91 -28.99
C ASP A 137 -26.46 -43.52 -27.78
N SER A 138 -27.01 -42.82 -26.78
CA SER A 138 -26.19 -42.06 -25.82
C SER A 138 -26.38 -42.44 -24.34
N ILE A 139 -27.46 -43.12 -23.99
CA ILE A 139 -27.78 -43.46 -22.60
C ILE A 139 -28.01 -44.97 -22.47
N THR A 140 -27.32 -45.58 -21.51
CA THR A 140 -27.50 -46.98 -21.14
C THR A 140 -27.58 -47.10 -19.63
N ILE A 141 -28.57 -47.82 -19.11
CA ILE A 141 -28.76 -48.05 -17.67
C ILE A 141 -28.72 -49.54 -17.40
N PHE A 142 -27.89 -49.98 -16.46
CA PHE A 142 -27.81 -51.36 -15.99
C PHE A 142 -28.40 -51.46 -14.58
N SER A 143 -29.07 -52.56 -14.23
CA SER A 143 -29.51 -52.84 -12.85
C SER A 143 -29.86 -54.32 -12.64
N ASP A 144 -30.06 -54.72 -11.39
CA ASP A 144 -30.51 -56.08 -11.03
C ASP A 144 -32.03 -56.25 -11.20
N SER A 145 -32.80 -55.17 -11.02
CA SER A 145 -34.26 -55.16 -11.08
C SER A 145 -34.82 -53.81 -11.52
N LEU A 146 -35.99 -53.86 -12.17
CA LEU A 146 -36.66 -52.69 -12.73
C LEU A 146 -38.17 -52.76 -12.48
N ILE A 147 -38.73 -51.64 -12.04
CA ILE A 147 -40.16 -51.37 -12.08
C ILE A 147 -40.36 -50.23 -13.08
N TYR A 148 -41.05 -50.51 -14.17
CA TYR A 148 -41.29 -49.53 -15.23
C TYR A 148 -42.78 -49.40 -15.50
N SER A 149 -43.28 -48.18 -15.63
CA SER A 149 -44.67 -47.93 -16.05
C SER A 149 -44.70 -47.21 -17.38
N ALA A 150 -45.31 -47.83 -18.41
CA ALA A 150 -45.42 -47.27 -19.74
C ALA A 150 -46.39 -46.08 -19.84
N GLU A 151 -47.26 -45.89 -18.85
CA GLU A 151 -48.16 -44.73 -18.77
C GLU A 151 -47.43 -43.47 -18.31
N THR A 152 -46.63 -43.58 -17.24
CA THR A 152 -45.87 -42.45 -16.68
C THR A 152 -44.47 -42.32 -17.29
N LYS A 153 -43.95 -43.37 -17.93
CA LYS A 153 -42.57 -43.52 -18.42
C LYS A 153 -41.52 -43.27 -17.34
N ILE A 154 -41.80 -43.74 -16.13
CA ILE A 154 -40.88 -43.73 -15.00
C ILE A 154 -40.28 -45.12 -14.87
N ALA A 155 -38.95 -45.20 -14.86
CA ALA A 155 -38.18 -46.40 -14.56
C ALA A 155 -37.59 -46.26 -13.15
N ASP A 156 -38.00 -47.14 -12.25
CA ASP A 156 -37.44 -47.30 -10.92
C ASP A 156 -36.50 -48.51 -10.92
N LEU A 157 -35.20 -48.25 -10.84
CA LEU A 157 -34.13 -49.23 -10.97
C LEU A 157 -33.50 -49.52 -9.61
N MET A 158 -33.36 -50.79 -9.27
CA MET A 158 -32.89 -51.24 -7.96
C MET A 158 -31.82 -52.34 -8.10
N GLY A 159 -30.79 -52.26 -7.27
CA GLY A 159 -29.67 -53.19 -7.21
C GLY A 159 -28.61 -52.93 -8.29
N ASN A 160 -27.37 -52.68 -7.85
CA ASN A 160 -26.19 -52.43 -8.70
C ASN A 160 -26.47 -51.57 -9.94
N VAL A 161 -27.09 -50.40 -9.74
CA VAL A 161 -27.51 -49.53 -10.83
C VAL A 161 -26.32 -48.78 -11.41
N ILE A 162 -26.15 -48.84 -12.73
CA ILE A 162 -25.11 -48.11 -13.47
C ILE A 162 -25.77 -47.31 -14.58
N LEU A 163 -25.82 -45.99 -14.48
CA LEU A 163 -26.21 -45.10 -15.56
C LEU A 163 -24.97 -44.63 -16.31
N GLN A 164 -24.87 -44.96 -17.60
CA GLN A 164 -23.76 -44.62 -18.47
C GLN A 164 -24.19 -43.60 -19.53
N THR A 165 -23.40 -42.53 -19.68
CA THR A 165 -23.58 -41.50 -20.72
C THR A 165 -22.22 -41.08 -21.27
N GLY A 166 -21.89 -41.58 -22.46
CA GLY A 166 -20.54 -41.43 -23.03
C GLY A 166 -19.48 -42.11 -22.15
N GLU A 167 -18.50 -41.33 -21.67
CA GLU A 167 -17.44 -41.79 -20.75
C GLU A 167 -17.83 -41.69 -19.26
N ARG A 168 -18.99 -41.11 -18.94
CA ARG A 168 -19.45 -40.89 -17.56
C ARG A 168 -20.25 -42.08 -17.08
N GLN A 169 -20.02 -42.51 -15.83
CA GLN A 169 -20.77 -43.59 -15.20
C GLN A 169 -21.22 -43.17 -13.79
N LEU A 170 -22.51 -43.31 -13.51
CA LEU A 170 -23.12 -43.09 -12.20
C LEU A 170 -23.49 -44.45 -11.60
N PHE A 171 -22.92 -44.77 -10.45
CA PHE A 171 -23.16 -46.01 -9.71
C PHE A 171 -24.03 -45.71 -8.48
N THR A 172 -25.14 -46.43 -8.30
CA THR A 172 -26.02 -46.30 -7.13
C THR A 172 -26.78 -47.61 -6.84
N THR A 173 -27.39 -47.74 -5.66
CA THR A 173 -28.26 -48.87 -5.31
C THR A 173 -29.68 -48.69 -5.82
N HIS A 174 -30.12 -47.44 -5.99
CA HIS A 174 -31.49 -47.08 -6.38
C HIS A 174 -31.48 -45.80 -7.23
N LEU A 175 -32.06 -45.89 -8.42
CA LEU A 175 -32.16 -44.78 -9.37
C LEU A 175 -33.58 -44.71 -9.93
N GLN A 176 -34.20 -43.54 -9.78
CA GLN A 176 -35.42 -43.23 -10.50
C GLN A 176 -35.07 -42.42 -11.75
N TYR A 177 -35.49 -42.90 -12.91
CA TYR A 177 -35.28 -42.23 -14.20
C TYR A 177 -36.62 -41.91 -14.86
N ASP A 178 -36.89 -40.63 -15.08
CA ASP A 178 -38.06 -40.16 -15.84
C ASP A 178 -37.65 -40.02 -17.32
N LEU A 179 -38.24 -40.85 -18.18
CA LEU A 179 -37.90 -40.86 -19.61
C LEU A 179 -38.55 -39.71 -20.39
N ASN A 180 -39.58 -39.04 -19.83
CA ASN A 180 -40.20 -37.88 -20.47
C ASN A 180 -39.34 -36.64 -20.29
N THR A 181 -38.91 -36.37 -19.05
CA THR A 181 -38.08 -35.20 -18.71
C THR A 181 -36.59 -35.48 -18.78
N LYS A 182 -36.20 -36.74 -19.01
CA LYS A 182 -34.81 -37.23 -18.97
C LYS A 182 -34.10 -36.82 -17.69
N THR A 183 -34.79 -37.03 -16.56
CA THR A 183 -34.27 -36.67 -15.24
C THR A 183 -33.92 -37.94 -14.47
N ALA A 184 -32.67 -38.04 -14.03
CA ALA A 184 -32.22 -39.12 -13.15
C ALA A 184 -32.13 -38.62 -11.70
N THR A 185 -32.73 -39.35 -10.77
CA THR A 185 -32.76 -39.01 -9.34
C THR A 185 -32.28 -40.21 -8.51
N TYR A 186 -31.34 -39.97 -7.60
CA TYR A 186 -30.91 -40.96 -6.60
C TYR A 186 -30.95 -40.34 -5.20
N VAL A 187 -31.32 -41.13 -4.20
CA VAL A 187 -31.52 -40.68 -2.81
C VAL A 187 -30.77 -41.55 -1.77
N GLU A 188 -30.13 -42.64 -2.19
CA GLU A 188 -29.40 -43.59 -1.33
C GLU A 188 -27.88 -43.47 -1.45
N GLY A 189 -27.42 -42.38 -2.05
CA GLY A 189 -26.03 -42.17 -2.39
C GLY A 189 -25.67 -42.68 -3.78
N ALA A 190 -24.74 -41.97 -4.43
CA ALA A 190 -24.17 -42.40 -5.69
C ALA A 190 -22.70 -42.03 -5.80
N VAL A 191 -22.01 -42.75 -6.68
CA VAL A 191 -20.65 -42.44 -7.11
C VAL A 191 -20.69 -42.14 -8.60
N LEU A 192 -20.34 -40.92 -8.99
CA LEU A 192 -20.15 -40.53 -10.38
C LEU A 192 -18.66 -40.61 -10.72
N THR A 193 -18.32 -41.26 -11.83
CA THR A 193 -16.96 -41.30 -12.36
C THR A 193 -16.91 -40.61 -13.73
N ASN A 194 -15.84 -39.84 -13.94
CA ASN A 194 -15.54 -39.21 -15.22
C ASN A 194 -14.02 -39.18 -15.41
N GLY A 195 -13.48 -40.17 -16.14
CA GLY A 195 -12.04 -40.38 -16.26
C GLY A 195 -11.38 -40.68 -14.91
N GLN A 196 -10.49 -39.80 -14.45
CA GLN A 196 -9.80 -39.94 -13.15
C GLN A 196 -10.55 -39.28 -11.98
N THR A 197 -11.57 -38.47 -12.25
CA THR A 197 -12.33 -37.77 -11.22
C THR A 197 -13.44 -38.68 -10.68
N GLN A 198 -13.53 -38.80 -9.36
CA GLN A 198 -14.64 -39.46 -8.66
C GLN A 198 -15.41 -38.44 -7.85
N LEU A 199 -16.74 -38.48 -7.94
CA LEU A 199 -17.64 -37.64 -7.15
C LEU A 199 -18.60 -38.54 -6.38
N ARG A 200 -18.79 -38.26 -5.09
CA ARG A 200 -19.73 -38.95 -4.21
C ARG A 200 -20.71 -37.95 -3.60
N SER A 201 -21.95 -38.35 -3.40
CA SER A 201 -22.98 -37.54 -2.71
C SER A 201 -24.14 -38.43 -2.27
N THR A 202 -24.90 -38.00 -1.25
CA THR A 202 -26.08 -38.72 -0.75
C THR A 202 -27.28 -38.56 -1.70
N LEU A 203 -27.51 -37.33 -2.17
CA LEU A 203 -28.62 -36.98 -3.05
C LEU A 203 -28.09 -36.38 -4.35
N GLY A 204 -28.75 -36.68 -5.46
CA GLY A 204 -28.52 -35.90 -6.66
C GLY A 204 -29.58 -36.04 -7.74
N TYR A 205 -29.60 -35.01 -8.56
CA TYR A 205 -30.52 -34.83 -9.67
C TYR A 205 -29.70 -34.52 -10.92
N TYR A 206 -29.94 -35.27 -11.98
CA TYR A 206 -29.33 -35.03 -13.27
C TYR A 206 -30.41 -34.67 -14.29
N TYR A 207 -30.39 -33.41 -14.72
CA TYR A 207 -31.27 -32.87 -15.75
C TYR A 207 -30.54 -32.91 -17.09
N VAL A 208 -30.76 -33.98 -17.86
CA VAL A 208 -30.01 -34.24 -19.10
C VAL A 208 -30.25 -33.15 -20.15
N GLU A 209 -31.46 -32.63 -20.27
CA GLU A 209 -31.80 -31.60 -21.27
C GLU A 209 -31.22 -30.22 -20.94
N GLU A 210 -30.93 -29.96 -19.66
CA GLU A 210 -30.39 -28.68 -19.17
C GLU A 210 -28.87 -28.72 -18.97
N ASP A 211 -28.22 -29.85 -19.25
CA ASP A 211 -26.79 -30.06 -18.98
C ASP A 211 -26.44 -29.74 -17.52
N LEU A 212 -27.31 -30.08 -16.56
CA LEU A 212 -27.22 -29.59 -15.18
C LEU A 212 -27.30 -30.74 -14.18
N ILE A 213 -26.32 -30.79 -13.28
CA ILE A 213 -26.24 -31.79 -12.22
C ILE A 213 -26.24 -31.10 -10.86
N TYR A 214 -27.14 -31.56 -9.98
CA TYR A 214 -27.21 -31.14 -8.59
C TYR A 214 -26.72 -32.28 -7.70
N PHE A 215 -25.76 -31.97 -6.84
CA PHE A 215 -25.26 -32.85 -5.80
C PHE A 215 -25.55 -32.22 -4.46
N LYS A 216 -26.13 -32.97 -3.53
CA LYS A 216 -26.51 -32.48 -2.22
C LYS A 216 -26.22 -33.50 -1.13
N ASP A 217 -25.81 -32.98 0.02
CA ASP A 217 -25.40 -33.67 1.23
C ASP A 217 -24.13 -34.52 1.04
N SER A 218 -23.13 -34.21 1.87
CA SER A 218 -21.86 -34.94 1.96
C SER A 218 -21.17 -35.12 0.60
N VAL A 219 -21.16 -34.07 -0.22
CA VAL A 219 -20.54 -34.08 -1.54
C VAL A 219 -19.02 -34.15 -1.39
N GLU A 220 -18.39 -35.17 -1.97
CA GLU A 220 -16.93 -35.31 -2.02
C GLU A 220 -16.48 -35.51 -3.47
N VAL A 221 -15.61 -34.63 -3.96
CA VAL A 221 -14.94 -34.77 -5.26
C VAL A 221 -13.48 -35.08 -5.02
N VAL A 222 -13.03 -36.22 -5.52
CA VAL A 222 -11.63 -36.64 -5.51
C VAL A 222 -11.11 -36.60 -6.95
N ASP A 223 -10.17 -35.71 -7.19
CA ASP A 223 -9.40 -35.61 -8.43
C ASP A 223 -7.92 -35.89 -8.12
N THR A 224 -7.09 -36.05 -9.15
CA THR A 224 -5.65 -36.32 -9.00
C THR A 224 -4.92 -35.21 -8.23
N ASN A 225 -5.45 -33.98 -8.23
CA ASN A 225 -4.75 -32.80 -7.70
C ASN A 225 -5.47 -32.09 -6.54
N PHE A 226 -6.69 -32.52 -6.19
CA PHE A 226 -7.45 -31.88 -5.12
C PHE A 226 -8.55 -32.80 -4.59
N VAL A 227 -8.96 -32.52 -3.36
CA VAL A 227 -10.16 -33.07 -2.71
C VAL A 227 -11.08 -31.91 -2.36
N LEU A 228 -12.30 -31.92 -2.87
CA LEU A 228 -13.35 -30.94 -2.53
C LEU A 228 -14.42 -31.62 -1.68
N ARG A 229 -14.81 -30.97 -0.59
CA ARG A 229 -15.96 -31.37 0.24
C ARG A 229 -16.95 -30.24 0.32
N ALA A 230 -18.23 -30.51 0.06
CA ALA A 230 -19.28 -29.51 0.08
C ALA A 230 -20.60 -30.07 0.61
N ASP A 231 -21.47 -29.18 1.10
CA ASP A 231 -22.88 -29.53 1.34
C ASP A 231 -23.66 -29.67 0.02
N THR A 232 -23.59 -28.65 -0.84
CA THR A 232 -24.33 -28.60 -2.11
C THR A 232 -23.45 -28.08 -3.23
N LEU A 233 -23.42 -28.79 -4.36
CA LEU A 233 -22.65 -28.46 -5.55
C LEU A 233 -23.53 -28.57 -6.79
N ILE A 234 -23.47 -27.57 -7.66
CA ILE A 234 -24.22 -27.52 -8.91
C ILE A 234 -23.22 -27.45 -10.06
N PHE A 235 -23.27 -28.40 -10.99
CA PHE A 235 -22.35 -28.47 -12.11
C PHE A 235 -23.10 -28.39 -13.43
N ASN A 236 -22.75 -27.41 -14.26
CA ASN A 236 -23.24 -27.34 -15.63
C ASN A 236 -22.22 -27.99 -16.59
N THR A 237 -22.62 -29.04 -17.29
CA THR A 237 -21.75 -29.88 -18.12
C THR A 237 -21.38 -29.26 -19.46
N GLU A 238 -22.20 -28.33 -19.97
CA GLU A 238 -21.94 -27.60 -21.21
C GLU A 238 -20.92 -26.48 -20.99
N THR A 239 -21.20 -25.59 -20.04
CA THR A 239 -20.37 -24.41 -19.72
C THR A 239 -19.17 -24.74 -18.81
N LYS A 240 -19.17 -25.92 -18.17
CA LYS A 240 -18.16 -26.36 -17.20
C LYS A 240 -18.00 -25.42 -15.99
N ILE A 241 -19.11 -24.79 -15.61
CA ILE A 241 -19.20 -23.96 -14.42
C ILE A 241 -19.65 -24.82 -13.24
N VAL A 242 -18.88 -24.74 -12.15
CA VAL A 242 -19.24 -25.32 -10.85
C VAL A 242 -19.72 -24.19 -9.95
N ASN A 243 -20.92 -24.31 -9.37
CA ASN A 243 -21.42 -23.39 -8.36
C ASN A 243 -21.40 -24.06 -6.99
N TYR A 244 -20.89 -23.33 -6.01
CA TYR A 244 -20.90 -23.71 -4.60
C TYR A 244 -22.13 -23.07 -3.96
N ALA A 245 -23.05 -23.89 -3.46
CA ALA A 245 -24.31 -23.45 -2.86
C ALA A 245 -24.41 -23.80 -1.38
N GLY A 246 -23.26 -23.98 -0.72
CA GLY A 246 -23.14 -24.25 0.70
C GLY A 246 -21.67 -24.34 1.14
N PRO A 247 -21.41 -24.56 2.44
CA PRO A 247 -20.07 -24.68 2.99
C PRO A 247 -19.22 -25.67 2.20
N THR A 248 -18.12 -25.17 1.65
CA THR A 248 -17.23 -25.88 0.74
C THR A 248 -15.79 -25.74 1.20
N LEU A 249 -15.09 -26.85 1.34
CA LEU A 249 -13.67 -26.93 1.65
C LEU A 249 -12.95 -27.62 0.50
N ILE A 250 -12.06 -26.89 -0.16
CA ILE A 250 -11.19 -27.39 -1.22
C ILE A 250 -9.80 -27.58 -0.62
N THR A 251 -9.29 -28.80 -0.66
CA THR A 251 -7.96 -29.17 -0.17
C THR A 251 -7.10 -29.59 -1.34
N MET A 252 -5.97 -28.93 -1.50
CA MET A 252 -4.93 -29.23 -2.48
C MET A 252 -3.64 -29.61 -1.72
N ASP A 253 -2.57 -29.98 -2.44
CA ASP A 253 -1.32 -30.52 -1.87
C ASP A 253 -0.81 -29.73 -0.64
N SER A 254 -0.64 -28.40 -0.80
CA SER A 254 -0.10 -27.50 0.23
C SER A 254 -1.04 -26.35 0.59
N SER A 255 -2.28 -26.34 0.08
CA SER A 255 -3.21 -25.24 0.28
C SER A 255 -4.65 -25.67 0.51
N ARG A 256 -5.43 -24.80 1.16
CA ARG A 256 -6.84 -25.01 1.46
C ARG A 256 -7.64 -23.74 1.20
N ILE A 257 -8.83 -23.92 0.64
CA ILE A 257 -9.79 -22.84 0.38
C ILE A 257 -11.11 -23.21 1.05
N TYR A 258 -11.68 -22.25 1.78
CA TYR A 258 -13.02 -22.37 2.36
C TYR A 258 -13.92 -21.24 1.84
N CYS A 259 -15.17 -21.57 1.53
CA CYS A 259 -16.24 -20.61 1.20
C CYS A 259 -17.61 -21.20 1.51
N GLU A 260 -18.65 -20.37 1.52
CA GLU A 260 -20.04 -20.83 1.72
C GLU A 260 -20.91 -20.63 0.48
N SER A 261 -20.50 -19.76 -0.44
CA SER A 261 -21.07 -19.69 -1.78
C SER A 261 -20.02 -19.29 -2.81
N GLY A 262 -20.32 -19.43 -4.10
CA GLY A 262 -19.38 -19.03 -5.14
C GLY A 262 -19.51 -19.79 -6.44
N PHE A 263 -18.55 -19.58 -7.33
CA PHE A 263 -18.44 -20.36 -8.56
C PHE A 263 -16.99 -20.54 -9.00
N TYR A 264 -16.80 -21.51 -9.89
CA TYR A 264 -15.55 -21.76 -10.57
C TYR A 264 -15.80 -22.13 -12.03
N GLU A 265 -15.18 -21.39 -12.93
CA GLU A 265 -15.20 -21.61 -14.37
C GLU A 265 -13.88 -22.24 -14.81
N THR A 266 -13.99 -23.42 -15.42
CA THR A 266 -12.84 -24.25 -15.80
C THR A 266 -12.05 -23.69 -16.99
N GLU A 267 -12.73 -23.07 -17.96
CA GLU A 267 -12.09 -22.68 -19.24
C GLU A 267 -11.13 -21.51 -19.07
N ASP A 268 -11.59 -20.43 -18.44
CA ASP A 268 -10.80 -19.20 -18.21
C ASP A 268 -10.12 -19.16 -16.83
N ASN A 269 -10.31 -20.18 -15.98
CA ASN A 269 -9.86 -20.20 -14.58
C ASN A 269 -10.36 -19.00 -13.79
N ILE A 270 -11.65 -18.71 -13.88
CA ILE A 270 -12.29 -17.64 -13.12
C ILE A 270 -12.92 -18.25 -11.88
N ALA A 271 -12.62 -17.69 -10.71
CA ALA A 271 -13.16 -18.16 -9.45
C ALA A 271 -13.70 -16.99 -8.65
N GLU A 272 -14.83 -17.21 -7.97
CA GLU A 272 -15.33 -16.32 -6.94
C GLU A 272 -15.78 -17.14 -5.75
N PHE A 273 -15.12 -16.93 -4.61
CA PHE A 273 -15.43 -17.53 -3.33
C PHE A 273 -16.07 -16.46 -2.46
N ARG A 274 -17.30 -16.67 -2.01
CA ARG A 274 -18.09 -15.73 -1.21
C ARG A 274 -18.42 -16.31 0.14
N GLU A 275 -18.79 -15.41 1.06
CA GLU A 275 -19.24 -15.69 2.42
C GLU A 275 -18.14 -16.39 3.24
N ASN A 276 -17.44 -15.59 4.05
CA ASN A 276 -16.31 -16.04 4.88
C ASN A 276 -15.21 -16.74 4.06
N ALA A 277 -14.88 -16.21 2.89
CA ALA A 277 -13.89 -16.78 2.01
C ALA A 277 -12.50 -16.74 2.66
N GLN A 278 -11.85 -17.91 2.71
CA GLN A 278 -10.55 -18.08 3.34
C GLN A 278 -9.62 -18.88 2.45
N TYR A 279 -8.37 -18.45 2.39
CA TYR A 279 -7.29 -19.13 1.73
C TYR A 279 -6.16 -19.37 2.74
N PHE A 280 -5.67 -20.61 2.79
CA PHE A 280 -4.52 -21.01 3.59
C PHE A 280 -3.51 -21.68 2.67
N GLY A 281 -2.42 -20.99 2.35
CA GLY A 281 -1.29 -21.54 1.61
C GLY A 281 -0.08 -21.80 2.52
N PRO A 282 1.03 -22.27 1.94
CA PRO A 282 2.26 -22.53 2.69
C PRO A 282 2.90 -21.23 3.23
N GLU A 283 2.93 -20.17 2.43
CA GLU A 283 3.63 -18.92 2.78
C GLU A 283 2.70 -17.78 3.18
N ARG A 284 1.44 -17.79 2.73
CA ARG A 284 0.50 -16.71 3.07
C ARG A 284 -0.91 -17.24 3.31
N ARG A 285 -1.68 -16.43 4.02
CA ARG A 285 -3.08 -16.65 4.37
C ARG A 285 -3.87 -15.42 3.97
N ALA A 286 -5.10 -15.63 3.54
CA ALA A 286 -6.00 -14.55 3.17
C ALA A 286 -7.42 -14.84 3.66
N ARG A 287 -8.11 -13.78 4.09
CA ARG A 287 -9.51 -13.83 4.53
C ARG A 287 -10.26 -12.62 4.01
N ALA A 288 -11.50 -12.81 3.57
CA ALA A 288 -12.38 -11.74 3.14
C ALA A 288 -13.84 -12.22 3.09
N ASP A 289 -14.78 -11.29 2.94
CA ASP A 289 -16.17 -11.65 2.62
C ASP A 289 -16.25 -12.26 1.22
N THR A 290 -15.36 -11.86 0.30
CA THR A 290 -15.23 -12.45 -1.03
C THR A 290 -13.77 -12.46 -1.48
N ILE A 291 -13.33 -13.58 -2.04
CA ILE A 291 -12.04 -13.75 -2.73
C ILE A 291 -12.33 -14.14 -4.18
N ALA A 292 -11.92 -13.30 -5.13
CA ALA A 292 -12.08 -13.54 -6.55
C ALA A 292 -10.71 -13.68 -7.23
N TYR A 293 -10.67 -14.49 -8.29
CA TYR A 293 -9.51 -14.70 -9.13
C TYR A 293 -9.90 -14.67 -10.61
N ASP A 294 -9.19 -13.87 -11.40
CA ASP A 294 -9.31 -13.86 -12.86
C ASP A 294 -8.02 -14.42 -13.48
N GLY A 295 -8.09 -15.66 -13.95
CA GLY A 295 -6.96 -16.37 -14.56
C GLY A 295 -6.45 -15.78 -15.89
N ARG A 296 -7.25 -14.96 -16.58
CA ARG A 296 -6.86 -14.35 -17.87
C ARG A 296 -5.82 -13.26 -17.68
N VAL A 297 -5.95 -12.52 -16.58
CA VAL A 297 -5.04 -11.41 -16.19
C VAL A 297 -4.22 -11.71 -14.95
N LYS A 298 -4.42 -12.87 -14.31
CA LYS A 298 -3.78 -13.29 -13.06
C LYS A 298 -3.94 -12.24 -11.95
N MET A 299 -5.19 -11.83 -11.76
CA MET A 299 -5.57 -10.83 -10.77
C MET A 299 -6.32 -11.50 -9.62
N TYR A 300 -5.93 -11.16 -8.39
CA TYR A 300 -6.57 -11.60 -7.17
C TYR A 300 -7.25 -10.40 -6.52
N GLU A 301 -8.45 -10.61 -6.01
CA GLU A 301 -9.24 -9.55 -5.43
C GLU A 301 -9.95 -10.03 -4.16
N LEU A 302 -9.65 -9.39 -3.04
CA LEU A 302 -10.30 -9.63 -1.75
C LEU A 302 -11.22 -8.43 -1.47
N LYS A 303 -12.47 -8.69 -1.10
CA LYS A 303 -13.49 -7.66 -0.79
C LYS A 303 -14.14 -7.93 0.55
N GLY A 304 -14.29 -6.87 1.35
CA GLY A 304 -14.96 -6.92 2.64
C GLY A 304 -14.11 -7.60 3.70
N HIS A 305 -13.82 -6.89 4.78
CA HIS A 305 -12.93 -7.36 5.86
C HIS A 305 -11.62 -8.00 5.36
N ALA A 306 -11.07 -7.47 4.26
CA ALA A 306 -9.98 -8.12 3.52
C ALA A 306 -8.68 -8.07 4.33
N GLN A 307 -8.08 -9.24 4.52
CA GLN A 307 -6.85 -9.44 5.26
C GLN A 307 -5.95 -10.41 4.51
N MET A 308 -4.66 -10.11 4.50
CA MET A 308 -3.62 -10.97 3.96
C MET A 308 -2.42 -10.95 4.92
N GLU A 309 -1.88 -12.12 5.23
CA GLU A 309 -0.74 -12.24 6.15
C GLU A 309 0.25 -13.31 5.65
N ASN A 310 1.54 -13.09 5.91
CA ASN A 310 2.60 -14.09 5.84
C ASN A 310 3.40 -14.07 7.16
N ASP A 311 4.53 -14.77 7.22
CA ASP A 311 5.32 -14.87 8.45
C ASP A 311 5.82 -13.52 9.01
N ASN A 312 6.03 -12.52 8.14
CA ASN A 312 6.61 -11.22 8.53
C ASN A 312 5.75 -10.01 8.20
N GLU A 313 4.73 -10.17 7.36
CA GLU A 313 3.93 -9.08 6.81
C GLU A 313 2.44 -9.31 7.05
N PHE A 314 1.75 -8.22 7.36
CA PHE A 314 0.31 -8.19 7.55
C PHE A 314 -0.28 -7.01 6.79
N ALA A 315 -1.35 -7.26 6.03
CA ALA A 315 -2.08 -6.26 5.28
C ALA A 315 -3.58 -6.38 5.52
N ARG A 316 -4.25 -5.24 5.67
CA ARG A 316 -5.70 -5.14 5.81
C ARG A 316 -6.24 -3.95 5.02
N ALA A 317 -7.43 -4.12 4.44
CA ALA A 317 -8.18 -3.04 3.80
C ALA A 317 -9.66 -3.41 3.63
N ILE A 318 -10.49 -2.49 3.15
CA ILE A 318 -11.84 -2.80 2.65
C ILE A 318 -11.74 -3.67 1.39
N ARG A 319 -10.76 -3.38 0.51
CA ARG A 319 -10.50 -4.13 -0.72
C ARG A 319 -9.00 -4.25 -0.96
N ILE A 320 -8.53 -5.46 -1.25
CA ILE A 320 -7.14 -5.75 -1.62
C ILE A 320 -7.12 -6.28 -3.05
N ILE A 321 -6.30 -5.69 -3.91
CA ILE A 321 -6.11 -6.14 -5.29
C ILE A 321 -4.64 -6.47 -5.46
N TYR A 322 -4.35 -7.66 -5.98
CA TYR A 322 -3.00 -8.07 -6.33
C TYR A 322 -2.93 -8.52 -7.79
N GLU A 323 -2.07 -7.87 -8.56
CA GLU A 323 -1.84 -8.15 -9.98
C GLU A 323 -0.48 -8.85 -10.15
N GLU A 324 -0.49 -10.17 -10.29
CA GLU A 324 0.73 -11.00 -10.37
C GLU A 324 1.68 -10.62 -11.52
N PRO A 325 1.22 -10.33 -12.77
CA PRO A 325 2.15 -10.12 -13.89
C PRO A 325 3.03 -8.88 -13.75
N VAL A 326 2.55 -7.89 -12.99
CA VAL A 326 3.22 -6.60 -12.77
C VAL A 326 3.69 -6.41 -11.33
N ASP A 327 3.44 -7.40 -10.46
CA ASP A 327 3.75 -7.40 -9.04
C ASP A 327 3.24 -6.14 -8.31
N LYS A 328 1.96 -5.83 -8.50
CA LYS A 328 1.31 -4.66 -7.89
C LYS A 328 0.30 -5.08 -6.84
N LEU A 329 0.39 -4.45 -5.67
CA LEU A 329 -0.54 -4.60 -4.56
C LEU A 329 -1.24 -3.25 -4.31
N SER A 330 -2.55 -3.27 -4.26
CA SER A 330 -3.38 -2.10 -3.93
C SER A 330 -4.26 -2.41 -2.72
N LEU A 331 -4.06 -1.68 -1.64
CA LEU A 331 -4.87 -1.71 -0.42
C LEU A 331 -5.80 -0.49 -0.44
N LEU A 332 -7.10 -0.70 -0.53
CA LEU A 332 -8.10 0.34 -0.76
C LEU A 332 -9.12 0.41 0.38
N GLY A 333 -9.21 1.58 1.02
CA GLY A 333 -10.13 1.87 2.13
C GLY A 333 -9.59 1.33 3.44
N ASP A 334 -9.41 2.21 4.44
CA ASP A 334 -8.86 1.91 5.77
C ASP A 334 -7.66 0.95 5.70
N ALA A 335 -6.71 1.30 4.83
CA ALA A 335 -5.57 0.47 4.49
C ALA A 335 -4.53 0.47 5.60
N GLU A 336 -4.07 -0.72 5.94
CA GLU A 336 -3.04 -0.96 6.94
C GLU A 336 -2.05 -1.98 6.40
N PHE A 337 -0.76 -1.69 6.57
CA PHE A 337 0.35 -2.57 6.24
C PHE A 337 1.35 -2.57 7.39
N ARG A 338 1.80 -3.75 7.80
CA ARG A 338 2.76 -3.93 8.88
C ARG A 338 3.82 -4.95 8.45
N ASP A 339 5.08 -4.64 8.72
CA ASP A 339 6.20 -5.58 8.62
C ASP A 339 6.98 -5.63 9.96
N SER A 340 8.21 -6.15 9.96
CA SER A 340 9.02 -6.30 11.17
C SER A 340 9.48 -4.98 11.81
N THR A 341 9.56 -3.88 11.05
CA THR A 341 10.04 -2.58 11.56
C THR A 341 9.07 -1.44 11.32
N ARG A 342 8.14 -1.59 10.36
CA ARG A 342 7.27 -0.53 9.86
C ARG A 342 5.79 -0.84 10.08
N ASN A 343 5.05 0.20 10.41
CA ASN A 343 3.59 0.19 10.41
C ASN A 343 3.09 1.41 9.61
N ILE A 344 2.30 1.13 8.58
CA ILE A 344 1.75 2.13 7.66
C ILE A 344 0.23 2.05 7.72
N THR A 345 -0.41 3.17 7.97
CA THR A 345 -1.87 3.32 7.90
C THR A 345 -2.22 4.49 6.98
N ALA A 346 -3.20 4.32 6.10
CA ALA A 346 -3.65 5.34 5.16
C ALA A 346 -5.06 5.02 4.65
N HIS A 347 -5.70 5.93 3.91
CA HIS A 347 -6.94 5.58 3.20
C HIS A 347 -6.65 4.58 2.06
N SER A 348 -5.51 4.72 1.37
CA SER A 348 -5.08 3.75 0.36
C SER A 348 -3.55 3.64 0.31
N ILE A 349 -3.06 2.42 0.07
CA ILE A 349 -1.64 2.12 -0.08
C ILE A 349 -1.46 1.36 -1.39
N PHE A 350 -0.51 1.79 -2.20
CA PHE A 350 -0.14 1.17 -3.46
C PHE A 350 1.32 0.75 -3.38
N TYR A 351 1.61 -0.49 -3.74
CA TYR A 351 2.95 -1.04 -3.77
C TYR A 351 3.23 -1.64 -5.15
N ASP A 352 4.37 -1.27 -5.71
CA ASP A 352 4.92 -1.85 -6.94
C ASP A 352 6.18 -2.62 -6.54
N GLY A 353 6.05 -3.94 -6.39
CA GLY A 353 7.11 -4.82 -5.94
C GLY A 353 8.25 -4.97 -6.95
N LYS A 354 7.98 -4.75 -8.23
CA LYS A 354 9.02 -4.78 -9.27
C LYS A 354 9.99 -3.61 -9.16
N ASN A 355 9.47 -2.42 -8.87
CA ASN A 355 10.27 -1.20 -8.70
C ASN A 355 10.59 -0.92 -7.23
N GLU A 356 10.12 -1.77 -6.30
CA GLU A 356 10.21 -1.60 -4.85
C GLU A 356 9.75 -0.20 -4.38
N THR A 357 8.66 0.30 -4.98
CA THR A 357 8.10 1.61 -4.62
C THR A 357 6.78 1.44 -3.87
N TYR A 358 6.51 2.33 -2.92
CA TYR A 358 5.20 2.43 -2.31
C TYR A 358 4.69 3.86 -2.28
N SER A 359 3.38 3.98 -2.22
CA SER A 359 2.68 5.24 -2.35
C SER A 359 1.42 5.21 -1.49
N THR A 360 1.22 6.23 -0.66
CA THR A 360 0.06 6.35 0.24
C THR A 360 -0.83 7.52 -0.19
N ARG A 361 -2.13 7.38 0.01
CA ARG A 361 -3.12 8.42 -0.31
C ARG A 361 -4.08 8.63 0.86
N GLY A 362 -4.42 9.88 1.12
CA GLY A 362 -5.19 10.30 2.28
C GLY A 362 -4.29 10.45 3.51
N ARG A 363 -4.84 10.94 4.62
CA ARG A 363 -4.08 11.11 5.87
C ARG A 363 -3.40 9.78 6.21
N SER A 364 -2.07 9.80 6.16
CA SER A 364 -1.20 8.65 6.27
C SER A 364 -0.34 8.81 7.52
N LEU A 365 -0.13 7.70 8.22
CA LEU A 365 0.75 7.60 9.38
C LEU A 365 1.70 6.44 9.14
N ILE A 366 3.00 6.74 9.13
CA ILE A 366 4.10 5.80 8.97
C ILE A 366 4.93 5.83 10.24
N VAL A 367 5.11 4.68 10.87
CA VAL A 367 5.97 4.50 12.04
C VAL A 367 7.08 3.55 11.66
N ASP A 368 8.34 3.98 11.80
CA ASP A 368 9.54 3.23 11.41
C ASP A 368 10.67 3.48 12.41
N GLU A 369 11.07 2.47 13.19
CA GLU A 369 12.22 2.50 14.12
C GLU A 369 12.31 3.76 15.03
N GLY A 370 11.18 4.22 15.58
CA GLY A 370 11.14 5.41 16.45
C GLY A 370 10.97 6.74 15.72
N ARG A 371 10.82 6.72 14.39
CA ARG A 371 10.41 7.86 13.58
C ARG A 371 8.93 7.75 13.25
N ILE A 372 8.24 8.88 13.30
CA ILE A 372 6.82 8.99 13.00
C ILE A 372 6.66 10.03 11.90
N LEU A 373 6.01 9.65 10.80
CA LEU A 373 5.70 10.52 9.68
C LEU A 373 4.20 10.54 9.46
N GLU A 374 3.61 11.73 9.54
CA GLU A 374 2.23 11.98 9.13
C GLU A 374 2.20 12.90 7.91
N ALA A 375 1.36 12.60 6.92
CA ALA A 375 1.18 13.43 5.73
C ALA A 375 -0.14 13.08 5.01
N LEU A 376 -0.59 13.89 4.04
CA LEU A 376 -1.71 13.53 3.15
C LEU A 376 -1.29 12.54 2.05
N GLN A 377 -0.01 12.51 1.71
CA GLN A 377 0.56 11.62 0.71
C GLN A 377 2.04 11.40 1.02
N VAL A 378 2.47 10.15 0.85
CA VAL A 378 3.89 9.76 0.91
C VAL A 378 4.17 8.86 -0.28
N ASP A 379 5.18 9.21 -1.07
CA ASP A 379 5.74 8.38 -2.14
C ASP A 379 7.17 8.01 -1.76
N TYR A 380 7.53 6.74 -1.84
CA TYR A 380 8.84 6.23 -1.48
C TYR A 380 9.35 5.26 -2.52
N ASP A 381 10.63 5.41 -2.86
CA ASP A 381 11.37 4.58 -3.80
C ASP A 381 12.54 3.94 -3.06
N GLN A 382 12.54 2.60 -2.98
CA GLN A 382 13.55 1.87 -2.23
C GLN A 382 14.91 1.82 -2.93
N GLU A 383 14.96 1.79 -4.26
CA GLU A 383 16.21 1.75 -5.03
C GLU A 383 17.03 3.03 -4.82
N SER A 384 16.35 4.18 -4.83
CA SER A 384 16.97 5.49 -4.66
C SER A 384 17.04 5.97 -3.20
N GLY A 385 16.33 5.28 -2.30
CA GLY A 385 16.16 5.67 -0.90
C GLY A 385 15.39 6.98 -0.69
N LEU A 386 14.72 7.49 -1.73
CA LEU A 386 14.04 8.79 -1.72
C LEU A 386 12.57 8.64 -1.30
N GLY A 387 12.20 9.32 -0.22
CA GLY A 387 10.82 9.52 0.21
C GLY A 387 10.39 10.98 0.04
N ILE A 388 9.20 11.20 -0.49
CA ILE A 388 8.57 12.52 -0.59
C ILE A 388 7.23 12.47 0.12
N ALA A 389 7.08 13.29 1.16
CA ALA A 389 5.84 13.49 1.89
C ALA A 389 5.25 14.87 1.54
N THR A 390 3.94 14.93 1.30
CA THR A 390 3.23 16.16 0.95
C THR A 390 1.90 16.31 1.69
N GLY A 391 1.55 17.56 1.98
CA GLY A 391 0.31 17.96 2.64
C GLY A 391 0.35 17.78 4.15
N GLU A 392 0.47 18.90 4.88
CA GLU A 392 0.49 18.95 6.36
C GLU A 392 1.42 17.90 6.99
N VAL A 393 2.67 17.89 6.50
CA VAL A 393 3.67 16.93 6.93
C VAL A 393 4.08 17.22 8.37
N VAL A 394 4.02 16.19 9.20
CA VAL A 394 4.61 16.18 10.55
C VAL A 394 5.58 15.02 10.62
N TRP A 395 6.86 15.34 10.69
CA TRP A 395 7.94 14.36 10.84
C TRP A 395 8.51 14.48 12.24
N ARG A 396 8.51 13.38 13.00
CA ARG A 396 8.95 13.34 14.39
C ARG A 396 9.99 12.24 14.60
N ASP A 397 11.09 12.63 15.21
CA ASP A 397 12.13 11.74 15.70
C ASP A 397 11.97 11.63 17.22
N THR A 398 11.62 10.44 17.72
CA THR A 398 11.39 10.25 19.17
C THR A 398 12.66 10.04 19.96
N VAL A 399 13.78 9.70 19.30
CA VAL A 399 15.08 9.52 19.93
C VAL A 399 15.71 10.89 20.20
N GLU A 400 15.70 11.76 19.19
CA GLU A 400 16.29 13.11 19.25
C GLU A 400 15.32 14.18 19.76
N GLN A 401 14.08 13.80 20.12
CA GLN A 401 13.01 14.72 20.54
C GLN A 401 12.75 15.89 19.57
N LEU A 402 12.95 15.63 18.28
CA LEU A 402 12.86 16.61 17.21
C LEU A 402 11.56 16.44 16.45
N THR A 403 10.84 17.54 16.19
CA THR A 403 9.66 17.54 15.31
C THR A 403 9.81 18.61 14.24
N ILE A 404 9.54 18.25 12.99
CA ILE A 404 9.51 19.17 11.85
C ILE A 404 8.10 19.15 11.27
N VAL A 405 7.54 20.34 11.09
CA VAL A 405 6.22 20.55 10.50
C VAL A 405 6.37 21.41 9.25
N CYS A 406 5.87 20.91 8.13
CA CYS A 406 5.98 21.57 6.83
C CYS A 406 4.85 21.16 5.88
N ASP A 407 4.83 21.72 4.68
CA ASP A 407 3.90 21.27 3.63
C ASP A 407 4.50 20.16 2.77
N THR A 408 5.80 20.21 2.51
CA THR A 408 6.52 19.17 1.75
C THR A 408 7.83 18.82 2.45
N ALA A 409 8.10 17.52 2.57
CA ALA A 409 9.37 16.99 3.03
C ALA A 409 9.93 15.99 2.02
N ALA A 410 11.22 16.10 1.70
CA ALA A 410 11.96 15.10 0.95
C ALA A 410 13.03 14.48 1.85
N TYR A 411 13.02 13.16 1.99
CA TYR A 411 13.96 12.40 2.80
C TYR A 411 14.76 11.45 1.90
N LYS A 412 16.07 11.34 2.13
CA LYS A 412 16.94 10.37 1.46
C LYS A 412 17.65 9.50 2.49
N LYS A 413 17.41 8.20 2.42
CA LYS A 413 17.85 7.21 3.42
C LYS A 413 19.37 7.11 3.52
N GLU A 414 20.10 7.06 2.41
CA GLU A 414 21.55 6.80 2.43
C GLU A 414 22.35 7.91 3.11
N SER A 415 21.89 9.15 2.99
CA SER A 415 22.58 10.33 3.54
C SER A 415 21.85 10.92 4.76
N SER A 416 20.81 10.25 5.26
CA SER A 416 19.86 10.80 6.24
C SER A 416 19.43 12.24 5.91
N PHE A 417 19.37 12.58 4.62
CA PHE A 417 19.15 13.96 4.18
C PHE A 417 17.67 14.25 4.19
N LEU A 418 17.25 15.28 4.90
CA LEU A 418 15.89 15.76 4.98
C LEU A 418 15.86 17.21 4.49
N ARG A 419 14.93 17.52 3.60
CA ARG A 419 14.60 18.88 3.17
C ARG A 419 13.13 19.16 3.42
N ALA A 420 12.83 20.14 4.24
CA ALA A 420 11.48 20.58 4.55
C ALA A 420 11.25 22.01 4.04
N VAL A 421 10.11 22.22 3.36
CA VAL A 421 9.69 23.51 2.79
C VAL A 421 8.17 23.69 2.88
N GLY A 422 7.72 24.93 2.80
CA GLY A 422 6.30 25.27 2.92
C GLY A 422 5.74 24.98 4.32
N GLY A 423 4.44 25.19 4.51
CA GLY A 423 3.77 25.00 5.80
C GLY A 423 2.93 26.22 6.14
N LYS A 424 2.81 26.53 7.44
CA LYS A 424 2.04 27.69 7.91
C LYS A 424 2.64 28.97 7.33
N GLN A 425 1.83 29.73 6.58
CA GLN A 425 2.24 30.95 5.86
C GLN A 425 3.48 30.72 4.96
N GLY A 426 3.63 29.51 4.40
CA GLY A 426 4.71 29.16 3.48
C GLY A 426 6.02 28.76 4.17
N ARG A 427 6.03 28.53 5.48
CA ARG A 427 7.25 28.23 6.25
C ARG A 427 7.21 26.87 6.94
N PRO A 428 8.27 26.07 6.82
CA PRO A 428 8.49 24.95 7.72
C PRO A 428 8.90 25.49 9.09
N TYR A 429 8.62 24.72 10.13
CA TYR A 429 9.18 24.99 11.45
C TYR A 429 9.59 23.70 12.16
N LEU A 430 10.56 23.86 13.04
CA LEU A 430 11.19 22.84 13.84
C LEU A 430 10.86 23.11 15.31
N ILE A 431 10.58 22.03 16.03
CA ILE A 431 10.37 22.00 17.47
C ILE A 431 11.44 21.07 18.03
N ASN A 432 12.24 21.59 18.95
CA ASN A 432 13.17 20.78 19.74
C ASN A 432 12.77 20.90 21.21
N VAL A 433 12.52 19.77 21.87
CA VAL A 433 12.15 19.72 23.29
C VAL A 433 13.43 19.68 24.12
N LEU A 434 13.65 20.71 24.93
CA LEU A 434 14.76 20.82 25.86
C LEU A 434 14.20 20.74 27.30
N GLU A 435 15.04 20.48 28.30
CA GLU A 435 14.56 20.33 29.69
C GLU A 435 13.73 21.55 30.16
N GLY A 436 12.42 21.34 30.33
CA GLY A 436 11.47 22.34 30.85
C GLY A 436 10.92 23.36 29.84
N ASP A 437 11.39 23.39 28.59
CA ASP A 437 10.92 24.35 27.56
C ASP A 437 11.19 23.85 26.12
N SER A 438 10.50 24.39 25.13
CA SER A 438 10.68 24.03 23.72
C SER A 438 11.30 25.18 22.92
N LEU A 439 12.28 24.84 22.07
CA LEU A 439 12.83 25.75 21.08
C LEU A 439 12.04 25.58 19.77
N PHE A 440 11.51 26.69 19.27
CA PHE A 440 10.83 26.78 17.99
C PHE A 440 11.68 27.54 17.00
N MET A 441 11.81 27.02 15.79
CA MET A 441 12.59 27.64 14.72
C MET A 441 11.84 27.56 13.40
N ALA A 442 11.63 28.68 12.72
CA ALA A 442 11.06 28.74 11.39
C ALA A 442 12.06 29.34 10.39
N ALA A 443 11.96 28.92 9.14
CA ALA A 443 12.76 29.43 8.02
C ALA A 443 11.96 29.30 6.72
N ASP A 444 12.52 29.72 5.59
CA ASP A 444 11.98 29.38 4.26
C ASP A 444 12.23 27.89 3.93
N THR A 445 13.45 27.42 4.21
CA THR A 445 13.88 26.05 3.97
C THR A 445 14.67 25.52 5.16
N LEU A 446 14.31 24.33 5.64
CA LEU A 446 15.07 23.59 6.64
C LEU A 446 15.71 22.36 5.99
N LEU A 447 17.01 22.18 6.21
CA LEU A 447 17.75 20.98 5.82
C LEU A 447 18.32 20.29 7.06
N SER A 448 18.36 18.97 7.04
CA SER A 448 19.05 18.14 8.02
C SER A 448 19.82 17.05 7.29
N TYR A 449 21.04 16.74 7.70
CA TYR A 449 21.75 15.55 7.21
C TYR A 449 22.72 15.04 8.26
N GLU A 450 23.13 13.79 8.11
CA GLU A 450 24.15 13.17 8.95
C GLU A 450 25.46 13.05 8.18
N GLU A 451 26.56 13.45 8.82
CA GLU A 451 27.91 13.28 8.33
C GLU A 451 28.64 12.27 9.21
N VAL A 452 29.03 11.13 8.63
CA VAL A 452 29.77 10.09 9.36
C VAL A 452 31.23 10.50 9.45
N GLN A 453 31.76 10.61 10.66
CA GLN A 453 33.18 10.86 10.87
C GLN A 453 34.01 9.59 10.65
N ASP A 454 35.31 9.77 10.40
CA ASP A 454 36.29 8.66 10.35
C ASP A 454 36.32 7.82 11.64
N SER A 455 35.82 8.33 12.78
CA SER A 455 35.68 7.59 14.04
C SER A 455 34.52 6.59 14.07
N GLY A 456 33.59 6.68 13.12
CA GLY A 456 32.33 5.94 13.12
C GLY A 456 31.17 6.66 13.81
N ASP A 457 31.39 7.83 14.42
CA ASP A 457 30.33 8.66 14.99
C ASP A 457 29.61 9.46 13.90
N SER A 458 28.29 9.62 14.01
CA SER A 458 27.49 10.46 13.12
C SER A 458 27.30 11.86 13.72
N ILE A 459 27.65 12.89 12.94
CA ILE A 459 27.34 14.30 13.25
C ILE A 459 26.02 14.63 12.58
N ARG A 460 25.08 15.23 13.31
CA ARG A 460 23.89 15.80 12.70
C ARG A 460 24.12 17.29 12.45
N LEU A 461 23.94 17.71 11.20
CA LEU A 461 23.95 19.12 10.82
C LEU A 461 22.53 19.57 10.47
N LEU A 462 22.08 20.65 11.10
CA LEU A 462 20.81 21.32 10.82
C LEU A 462 21.10 22.67 10.17
N LEU A 463 20.49 22.93 9.02
CA LEU A 463 20.66 24.19 8.28
C LEU A 463 19.29 24.83 8.07
N ALA A 464 19.20 26.12 8.40
CA ALA A 464 18.02 26.93 8.18
C ALA A 464 18.39 28.08 7.24
N TYR A 465 17.71 28.14 6.10
CA TYR A 465 17.98 29.13 5.06
C TYR A 465 16.85 30.13 4.93
N LYS A 466 17.24 31.40 4.82
CA LYS A 466 16.40 32.58 4.58
C LYS A 466 15.37 32.85 5.67
N ASP A 467 15.46 34.05 6.24
CA ASP A 467 14.52 34.60 7.23
C ASP A 467 14.27 33.61 8.37
N VAL A 468 15.37 33.23 9.02
CA VAL A 468 15.35 32.32 10.17
C VAL A 468 14.86 33.09 11.39
N ARG A 469 13.90 32.49 12.08
CA ARG A 469 13.29 33.05 13.30
C ARG A 469 13.27 32.00 14.38
N VAL A 470 13.79 32.35 15.54
CA VAL A 470 13.88 31.45 16.70
C VAL A 470 13.07 32.05 17.84
N TYR A 471 12.29 31.20 18.51
CA TYR A 471 11.55 31.53 19.71
C TYR A 471 11.70 30.42 20.74
N LYS A 472 12.12 30.82 21.94
CA LYS A 472 12.11 30.07 23.19
C LYS A 472 11.72 31.07 24.29
N SER A 473 11.24 30.63 25.45
CA SER A 473 10.75 31.55 26.51
C SER A 473 11.78 32.61 26.93
N ASN A 474 13.06 32.24 27.03
CA ASN A 474 14.17 33.10 27.46
C ASN A 474 15.12 33.52 26.33
N LEU A 475 14.91 33.05 25.10
CA LEU A 475 15.81 33.30 23.98
C LEU A 475 15.03 33.48 22.69
N GLN A 476 15.32 34.56 21.96
CA GLN A 476 14.77 34.79 20.62
C GLN A 476 15.85 35.25 19.66
N ALA A 477 15.73 34.92 18.38
CA ALA A 477 16.69 35.36 17.38
C ALA A 477 16.07 35.53 15.99
N LEU A 478 16.66 36.43 15.20
CA LEU A 478 16.36 36.62 13.78
C LEU A 478 17.67 36.72 12.98
N CYS A 479 17.79 36.01 11.87
CA CYS A 479 18.93 36.10 10.95
C CYS A 479 18.56 35.71 9.52
N ASP A 480 19.46 35.91 8.54
CA ASP A 480 19.22 35.39 7.19
C ASP A 480 19.35 33.88 7.15
N SER A 481 20.40 33.31 7.75
CA SER A 481 20.65 31.87 7.72
C SER A 481 21.26 31.40 9.04
N MET A 482 21.07 30.13 9.36
CA MET A 482 21.58 29.53 10.58
C MET A 482 22.07 28.11 10.32
N ALA A 483 23.11 27.69 11.03
CA ALA A 483 23.59 26.31 11.05
C ALA A 483 23.73 25.83 12.49
N TYR A 484 23.47 24.55 12.75
CA TYR A 484 23.70 23.92 14.03
C TYR A 484 24.39 22.57 13.82
N SER A 485 25.39 22.29 14.65
CA SER A 485 26.13 21.04 14.68
C SER A 485 25.98 20.37 16.05
N SER A 486 25.60 19.08 16.06
CA SER A 486 25.41 18.34 17.31
C SER A 486 26.73 18.01 18.03
N THR A 487 27.87 17.99 17.34
CA THR A 487 29.17 17.62 17.93
C THR A 487 29.74 18.67 18.86
N ASP A 488 29.65 19.94 18.47
CA ASP A 488 30.13 21.07 19.26
C ASP A 488 29.00 21.80 20.00
N SER A 489 27.74 21.45 19.69
CA SER A 489 26.54 22.09 20.22
C SER A 489 26.52 23.60 19.95
N ILE A 490 27.06 24.02 18.79
CA ILE A 490 27.14 25.43 18.40
C ILE A 490 26.06 25.75 17.37
N PHE A 491 25.31 26.83 17.63
CA PHE A 491 24.47 27.51 16.66
C PHE A 491 25.24 28.66 16.03
N HIS A 492 25.39 28.63 14.71
CA HIS A 492 25.97 29.69 13.92
C HIS A 492 24.87 30.51 13.25
N PHE A 493 24.82 31.81 13.51
CA PHE A 493 23.86 32.73 12.93
C PHE A 493 24.56 33.68 11.96
N TYR A 494 24.04 33.75 10.72
CA TYR A 494 24.64 34.48 9.61
C TYR A 494 23.68 35.51 9.01
N GLY A 495 24.27 36.55 8.43
CA GLY A 495 23.54 37.56 7.68
C GLY A 495 22.71 38.42 8.62
N ASP A 496 23.39 39.28 9.38
CA ASP A 496 22.78 40.24 10.30
C ASP A 496 21.99 39.56 11.44
N PRO A 497 22.64 38.72 12.26
CA PRO A 497 21.98 38.12 13.41
C PRO A 497 21.62 39.18 14.45
N ILE A 498 20.38 39.10 14.93
CA ILE A 498 19.90 39.80 16.13
C ILE A 498 19.37 38.74 17.06
N MET A 499 19.78 38.81 18.32
CA MET A 499 19.36 37.89 19.37
C MET A 499 18.91 38.68 20.59
N TRP A 500 17.89 38.18 21.27
CA TRP A 500 17.39 38.74 22.52
C TRP A 500 17.41 37.68 23.61
N SER A 501 17.89 38.10 24.78
CA SER A 501 17.80 37.35 26.03
C SER A 501 17.41 38.35 27.10
N ASP A 502 16.30 38.10 27.79
CA ASP A 502 15.72 39.00 28.79
C ASP A 502 15.57 40.46 28.27
N THR A 503 16.32 41.40 28.87
CA THR A 503 16.35 42.84 28.55
C THR A 503 17.53 43.24 27.67
N SER A 504 18.25 42.26 27.13
CA SER A 504 19.47 42.46 26.34
C SER A 504 19.26 42.05 24.89
N GLN A 505 19.82 42.86 23.98
CA GLN A 505 19.86 42.60 22.54
C GLN A 505 21.32 42.49 22.10
N PHE A 506 21.64 41.42 21.39
CA PHE A 506 22.95 41.11 20.84
C PHE A 506 22.88 41.21 19.32
N VAL A 507 23.81 41.95 18.74
CA VAL A 507 23.82 42.28 17.32
C VAL A 507 25.26 42.20 16.80
N ALA A 508 25.49 41.48 15.71
CA ALA A 508 26.81 41.33 15.08
C ALA A 508 26.68 41.11 13.57
N ASP A 509 27.78 40.91 12.87
CA ASP A 509 27.75 40.42 11.48
C ASP A 509 27.63 38.89 11.45
N THR A 510 28.29 38.21 12.39
CA THR A 510 28.11 36.77 12.67
C THR A 510 28.08 36.53 14.18
N LEU A 511 27.26 35.57 14.61
CA LEU A 511 27.07 35.21 16.01
C LEU A 511 27.12 33.70 16.16
N ASP A 512 27.92 33.20 17.08
CA ASP A 512 27.96 31.79 17.46
C ASP A 512 27.49 31.65 18.90
N MET A 513 26.57 30.72 19.15
CA MET A 513 26.07 30.39 20.48
C MET A 513 26.41 28.93 20.78
N GLN A 514 27.15 28.70 21.85
CA GLN A 514 27.48 27.36 22.32
C GLN A 514 26.56 26.97 23.48
N LEU A 515 26.02 25.75 23.42
CA LEU A 515 25.30 25.14 24.54
C LEU A 515 26.20 24.16 25.31
N ALA A 516 25.96 24.05 26.61
CA ALA A 516 26.46 22.98 27.46
C ALA A 516 25.35 22.58 28.45
N ASN A 517 25.06 21.27 28.55
CA ASN A 517 23.96 20.75 29.38
C ASN A 517 22.62 21.48 29.11
N ASP A 518 22.27 21.66 27.84
CA ASP A 518 21.04 22.35 27.38
C ASP A 518 20.89 23.82 27.82
N GLN A 519 21.96 24.43 28.34
CA GLN A 519 22.01 25.85 28.69
C GLN A 519 23.07 26.59 27.87
N ILE A 520 22.91 27.91 27.74
CA ILE A 520 23.88 28.76 27.05
C ILE A 520 25.17 28.80 27.88
N ASP A 521 26.29 28.41 27.28
CA ASP A 521 27.63 28.47 27.90
C ASP A 521 28.42 29.69 27.40
N LYS A 522 28.42 29.91 26.08
CA LYS A 522 29.13 31.05 25.46
C LYS A 522 28.38 31.63 24.29
N ILE A 523 28.55 32.93 24.10
CA ILE A 523 28.18 33.64 22.87
C ILE A 523 29.42 34.35 22.32
N PHE A 524 29.72 34.11 21.05
CA PHE A 524 30.78 34.78 20.31
C PHE A 524 30.15 35.65 19.23
N MET A 525 30.43 36.95 19.29
CA MET A 525 29.93 37.95 18.36
C MET A 525 31.13 38.47 17.57
N ARG A 526 31.11 38.28 16.25
CA ARG A 526 32.22 38.59 15.36
C ARG A 526 31.85 39.71 14.41
N ASP A 527 32.75 40.68 14.32
CA ASP A 527 32.65 41.93 13.57
C ASP A 527 31.41 42.80 13.90
N ASN A 528 31.64 44.11 14.08
CA ASN A 528 30.61 45.10 14.39
C ASN A 528 29.69 44.71 15.58
N ALA A 529 30.23 43.99 16.56
CA ALA A 529 29.49 43.50 17.71
C ALA A 529 28.96 44.66 18.57
N LEU A 530 27.66 44.65 18.85
CA LEU A 530 26.95 45.61 19.68
C LEU A 530 25.97 44.87 20.58
N ILE A 531 26.10 45.11 21.89
CA ILE A 531 25.15 44.66 22.91
C ILE A 531 24.45 45.89 23.46
N ILE A 532 23.12 45.85 23.46
CA ILE A 532 22.27 46.90 24.02
C ILE A 532 21.47 46.28 25.14
N ASN A 533 21.48 46.91 26.31
CA ASN A 533 20.68 46.50 27.46
C ASN A 533 19.87 47.70 27.96
N SER A 534 18.58 47.50 28.18
CA SER A 534 17.72 48.54 28.74
C SER A 534 16.59 47.91 29.56
N PRO A 535 16.58 48.10 30.89
CA PRO A 535 15.52 47.58 31.75
C PRO A 535 14.24 48.43 31.73
N ASP A 536 14.31 49.70 31.33
CA ASP A 536 13.19 50.66 31.37
C ASP A 536 12.81 51.24 30.00
N GLU A 537 13.52 50.87 28.93
CA GLU A 537 13.38 51.40 27.57
C GLU A 537 13.59 52.93 27.44
N LEU A 538 14.03 53.60 28.52
CA LEU A 538 14.33 55.03 28.56
C LEU A 538 15.80 55.27 28.26
N PHE A 539 16.68 54.52 28.93
CA PHE A 539 18.12 54.62 28.77
C PHE A 539 18.75 53.29 28.39
N PHE A 540 19.73 53.35 27.49
CA PHE A 540 20.33 52.19 26.87
C PHE A 540 21.80 52.07 27.24
N ASN A 541 22.12 51.06 28.04
CA ASN A 541 23.48 50.59 28.20
C ASN A 541 23.95 49.98 26.88
N GLN A 542 25.13 50.37 26.42
CA GLN A 542 25.65 49.98 25.11
C GLN A 542 27.08 49.53 25.25
N ILE A 543 27.41 48.38 24.68
CA ILE A 543 28.75 47.81 24.64
C ILE A 543 29.04 47.46 23.19
N LYS A 544 30.09 48.06 22.63
CA LYS A 544 30.50 47.86 21.25
C LYS A 544 31.94 47.43 21.18
N GLY A 545 32.25 46.50 20.29
CA GLY A 545 33.61 46.11 19.94
C GLY A 545 33.68 45.69 18.48
N LYS A 546 34.88 45.32 18.03
CA LYS A 546 35.01 44.53 16.82
C LYS A 546 34.44 43.14 17.10
N ASP A 547 34.95 42.50 18.15
CA ASP A 547 34.55 41.16 18.58
C ASP A 547 34.15 41.19 20.06
N ILE A 548 33.12 40.44 20.43
CA ILE A 548 32.68 40.28 21.82
C ILE A 548 32.51 38.80 22.14
N ARG A 549 33.10 38.34 23.24
CA ARG A 549 32.82 37.03 23.85
C ARG A 549 32.06 37.22 25.15
N VAL A 550 30.99 36.47 25.33
CA VAL A 550 30.19 36.42 26.56
C VAL A 550 30.27 35.01 27.13
N ASP A 551 30.70 34.89 28.38
CA ASP A 551 30.76 33.65 29.13
C ASP A 551 29.60 33.63 30.14
N PHE A 552 28.88 32.51 30.18
CA PHE A 552 27.73 32.28 31.05
C PHE A 552 28.07 31.29 32.18
N VAL A 553 27.40 31.43 33.32
CA VAL A 553 27.42 30.47 34.43
C VAL A 553 25.98 30.32 34.91
N ASP A 554 25.46 29.08 34.95
CA ASP A 554 24.07 28.77 35.31
C ASP A 554 23.02 29.57 34.50
N GLY A 555 23.32 29.82 33.21
CA GLY A 555 22.47 30.60 32.30
C GLY A 555 22.52 32.12 32.48
N GLU A 556 23.26 32.64 33.46
CA GLU A 556 23.47 34.07 33.68
C GLU A 556 24.80 34.54 33.10
N ILE A 557 24.86 35.80 32.64
CA ILE A 557 26.11 36.39 32.14
C ILE A 557 27.09 36.54 33.31
N HIS A 558 28.28 35.94 33.19
CA HIS A 558 29.33 36.05 34.19
C HIS A 558 30.43 37.02 33.78
N LYS A 559 30.93 36.88 32.54
CA LYS A 559 32.02 37.72 32.00
C LYS A 559 31.81 38.05 30.55
N MET A 560 32.29 39.23 30.18
CA MET A 560 32.31 39.67 28.80
C MET A 560 33.68 40.23 28.44
N TYR A 561 34.20 39.81 27.30
CA TYR A 561 35.46 40.25 26.72
C TYR A 561 35.13 41.03 25.45
N VAL A 562 35.56 42.28 25.37
CA VAL A 562 35.29 43.17 24.25
C VAL A 562 36.63 43.58 23.66
N GLU A 563 36.85 43.23 22.40
CA GLU A 563 38.13 43.40 21.72
C GLU A 563 37.99 44.27 20.48
N GLY A 564 39.00 45.13 20.26
CA GLY A 564 39.10 46.00 19.10
C GLY A 564 38.15 47.20 19.13
N ASN A 565 38.70 48.40 19.32
CA ASN A 565 37.94 49.65 19.38
C ASN A 565 36.74 49.58 20.34
N ALA A 566 36.97 49.03 21.53
CA ALA A 566 35.94 48.82 22.53
C ALA A 566 35.37 50.16 23.01
N GLU A 567 34.06 50.33 22.86
CA GLU A 567 33.31 51.53 23.27
C GLU A 567 32.15 51.12 24.18
N THR A 568 31.94 51.85 25.27
CA THR A 568 30.80 51.66 26.18
C THR A 568 30.11 52.96 26.51
N VAL A 569 28.79 52.86 26.71
CA VAL A 569 27.96 53.89 27.30
C VAL A 569 27.18 53.22 28.42
N TYR A 570 27.47 53.61 29.65
CA TYR A 570 26.91 53.00 30.84
C TYR A 570 26.20 54.04 31.69
N TYR A 571 24.94 53.80 32.00
CA TYR A 571 24.14 54.67 32.86
C TYR A 571 24.26 54.21 34.31
N ALA A 572 24.96 54.99 35.12
CA ALA A 572 25.14 54.69 36.54
C ALA A 572 23.87 55.07 37.32
N ARG A 573 23.49 54.19 38.26
CA ARG A 573 22.38 54.37 39.19
C ARG A 573 22.88 54.37 40.64
N ASP A 574 22.13 55.01 41.53
CA ASP A 574 22.39 54.97 42.98
C ASP A 574 21.63 53.82 43.68
N GLU A 575 21.74 53.76 45.02
CA GLU A 575 21.10 52.72 45.85
C GLU A 575 19.56 52.78 45.84
N LEU A 576 18.98 53.90 45.37
CA LEU A 576 17.53 54.09 45.21
C LEU A 576 17.09 53.85 43.75
N ASP A 577 17.96 53.28 42.92
CA ASP A 577 17.78 53.03 41.49
C ASP A 577 17.60 54.30 40.63
N ALA A 578 18.01 55.46 41.15
CA ALA A 578 17.95 56.73 40.42
C ALA A 578 19.21 56.95 39.57
N TYR A 579 19.03 57.43 38.34
CA TYR A 579 20.15 57.72 37.44
C TYR A 579 20.97 58.94 37.90
N ILE A 580 22.27 58.73 38.12
CA ILE A 580 23.19 59.76 38.62
C ILE A 580 24.09 60.34 37.51
N GLY A 581 24.37 59.57 36.48
CA GLY A 581 25.18 60.02 35.35
C GLY A 581 25.39 58.94 34.30
N VAL A 582 25.95 59.35 33.17
CA VAL A 582 26.29 58.47 32.06
C VAL A 582 27.79 58.52 31.81
N ASN A 583 28.41 57.35 31.79
CA ASN A 583 29.83 57.19 31.51
C ASN A 583 30.01 56.68 30.09
N LYS A 584 30.68 57.47 29.24
CA LYS A 584 31.13 57.01 27.92
C LYS A 584 32.62 56.69 27.98
N THR A 585 32.99 55.47 27.64
CA THR A 585 34.39 55.03 27.64
C THR A 585 34.79 54.42 26.30
N GLN A 586 36.00 54.73 25.84
CA GLN A 586 36.61 54.14 24.65
C GLN A 586 38.01 53.61 25.01
N CYS A 587 38.34 52.39 24.59
CA CYS A 587 39.65 51.77 24.78
C CYS A 587 39.93 50.73 23.69
N SER A 588 41.10 50.10 23.72
CA SER A 588 41.39 49.01 22.78
C SER A 588 40.64 47.74 23.13
N GLU A 589 40.64 47.38 24.41
CA GLU A 589 40.04 46.15 24.94
C GLU A 589 39.38 46.44 26.30
N MET A 590 38.33 45.70 26.65
CA MET A 590 37.78 45.73 28.01
C MET A 590 37.20 44.40 28.44
N VAL A 591 37.20 44.19 29.75
CA VAL A 591 36.58 43.02 30.39
C VAL A 591 35.54 43.49 31.39
N LEU A 592 34.31 43.03 31.24
CA LEU A 592 33.22 43.26 32.17
C LEU A 592 33.00 41.99 33.01
N THR A 593 32.86 42.16 34.32
CA THR A 593 32.46 41.10 35.25
C THR A 593 31.09 41.44 35.79
N PHE A 594 30.21 40.45 35.79
CA PHE A 594 28.82 40.57 36.21
C PHE A 594 28.57 39.74 37.46
N GLY A 595 27.61 40.20 38.28
CA GLY A 595 27.06 39.47 39.41
C GLY A 595 25.62 39.90 39.64
N SER A 596 24.73 38.93 39.93
CA SER A 596 23.27 39.15 39.99
C SER A 596 22.72 39.89 38.75
N ASN A 597 23.23 39.53 37.56
CA ASN A 597 22.89 40.13 36.26
C ASN A 597 23.18 41.65 36.13
N GLN A 598 24.03 42.22 37.00
CA GLN A 598 24.49 43.62 36.92
C GLN A 598 26.00 43.70 36.76
N VAL A 599 26.48 44.80 36.17
CA VAL A 599 27.93 45.04 35.98
C VAL A 599 28.57 45.37 37.35
N GLU A 600 29.32 44.43 37.90
CA GLU A 600 30.08 44.65 39.15
C GLU A 600 31.38 45.40 38.88
N ARG A 601 32.07 45.06 37.78
CA ARG A 601 33.39 45.62 37.48
C ARG A 601 33.66 45.71 36.00
N ILE A 602 34.14 46.86 35.56
CA ILE A 602 34.68 47.07 34.21
C ILE A 602 36.19 47.29 34.33
N LYS A 603 36.98 46.46 33.65
CA LYS A 603 38.43 46.59 33.53
C LYS A 603 38.76 47.04 32.11
N PHE A 604 39.24 48.27 31.97
CA PHE A 604 39.72 48.78 30.70
C PHE A 604 41.18 48.38 30.47
N ILE A 605 41.49 47.92 29.26
CA ILE A 605 42.81 47.45 28.86
C ILE A 605 43.27 48.34 27.70
N THR A 606 44.39 49.04 27.93
CA THR A 606 45.08 49.91 26.96
C THR A 606 44.31 51.17 26.57
N SER A 607 44.93 52.32 26.83
CA SER A 607 44.48 53.66 26.39
C SER A 607 43.00 54.02 26.68
N PRO A 608 42.48 53.85 27.91
CA PRO A 608 41.10 54.23 28.20
C PRO A 608 40.90 55.74 28.20
N GLN A 609 39.93 56.19 27.41
CA GLN A 609 39.37 57.54 27.46
C GLN A 609 37.94 57.45 27.99
N SER A 610 37.72 57.93 29.21
CA SER A 610 36.42 57.89 29.89
C SER A 610 35.92 59.30 30.17
N LYS A 611 34.64 59.54 29.90
CA LYS A 611 33.95 60.81 30.14
C LYS A 611 32.64 60.54 30.86
N LEU A 612 32.56 61.01 32.10
CA LEU A 612 31.33 60.97 32.91
C LEU A 612 30.56 62.28 32.75
N GLU A 613 29.31 62.19 32.31
CA GLU A 613 28.39 63.33 32.18
C GLU A 613 27.23 63.18 33.19
N PRO A 614 26.94 64.19 34.03
CA PRO A 614 25.77 64.16 34.91
C PRO A 614 24.47 64.13 34.10
N MET A 615 23.45 63.40 34.58
CA MET A 615 22.19 63.19 33.83
C MET A 615 21.56 64.48 33.30
N GLY A 616 21.50 65.54 34.12
CA GLY A 616 20.86 66.81 33.72
C GLY A 616 21.59 67.60 32.62
N LYS A 617 22.81 67.22 32.22
CA LYS A 617 23.60 67.88 31.17
C LYS A 617 23.95 66.97 29.99
N ALA A 618 23.65 65.69 30.07
CA ALA A 618 24.02 64.71 29.07
C ALA A 618 23.11 64.80 27.84
N ASN A 619 23.70 64.74 26.64
CA ASN A 619 22.94 64.59 25.40
C ASN A 619 22.74 63.11 25.10
N HIS A 620 21.68 62.51 25.66
CA HIS A 620 21.40 61.07 25.55
C HIS A 620 21.30 60.55 24.11
N GLU A 621 20.75 61.35 23.19
CA GLU A 621 20.71 61.00 21.76
C GLU A 621 22.11 61.00 21.12
N GLY A 622 22.94 61.99 21.46
CA GLY A 622 24.33 62.07 20.99
C GLY A 622 25.26 61.02 21.59
N LEU A 623 24.84 60.33 22.65
CA LEU A 623 25.62 59.27 23.30
C LEU A 623 25.43 57.90 22.64
N LYS A 624 24.41 57.70 21.79
CA LYS A 624 24.22 56.45 21.06
C LYS A 624 25.44 56.10 20.21
N LEU A 625 25.94 54.87 20.37
CA LEU A 625 27.10 54.37 19.64
C LEU A 625 26.76 54.16 18.16
N LYS A 626 27.75 54.31 17.27
CA LYS A 626 27.55 54.05 15.84
C LYS A 626 27.09 52.61 15.63
N GLY A 627 25.96 52.43 14.96
CA GLY A 627 25.33 51.12 14.74
C GLY A 627 24.18 50.81 15.71
N PHE A 628 23.90 51.70 16.67
CA PHE A 628 22.76 51.57 17.57
C PHE A 628 21.45 51.38 16.79
N SER A 629 20.79 50.25 17.03
CA SER A 629 19.43 49.97 16.61
C SER A 629 18.76 49.12 17.69
N TRP A 630 17.64 49.59 18.23
CA TRP A 630 16.85 48.85 19.21
C TRP A 630 15.63 48.26 18.50
N GLU A 631 15.61 46.93 18.36
CA GLU A 631 14.76 46.20 17.41
C GLU A 631 13.66 45.40 18.15
N GLN A 632 13.15 45.95 19.26
CA GLN A 632 12.16 45.27 20.11
C GLN A 632 10.80 45.05 19.43
N GLU A 633 10.47 45.82 18.40
CA GLU A 633 9.23 45.68 17.62
C GLU A 633 9.20 44.41 16.76
N VAL A 634 10.37 43.91 16.34
CA VAL A 634 10.49 42.73 15.48
C VAL A 634 10.84 41.45 16.26
N ARG A 635 11.11 41.58 17.55
CA ARG A 635 11.38 40.45 18.45
C ARG A 635 10.18 39.51 18.49
N PRO A 636 10.34 38.22 18.16
CA PRO A 636 9.28 37.22 18.36
C PRO A 636 8.89 37.16 19.83
N LYS A 637 7.59 37.23 20.14
CA LYS A 637 7.07 37.13 21.52
C LYS A 637 6.21 35.88 21.71
N SER A 638 5.88 35.22 20.62
CA SER A 638 5.04 34.02 20.56
C SER A 638 5.44 33.15 19.37
N ILE A 639 4.92 31.93 19.34
CA ILE A 639 5.11 31.00 18.21
C ILE A 639 4.46 31.58 16.94
N GLU A 640 3.36 32.32 17.07
CA GLU A 640 2.64 32.96 15.96
C GLU A 640 3.52 33.96 15.21
N ASP A 641 4.42 34.66 15.90
CA ASP A 641 5.31 35.67 15.30
C ASP A 641 6.36 35.05 14.36
N LEU A 642 6.61 33.74 14.46
CA LEU A 642 7.51 33.02 13.56
C LEU A 642 6.98 32.97 12.12
N PHE A 643 5.67 33.18 11.91
CA PHE A 643 5.01 33.00 10.62
C PHE A 643 4.55 34.31 9.97
N GLY A 644 4.64 35.44 10.68
CA GLY A 644 4.24 36.75 10.14
C GLY A 644 5.10 37.25 8.97
N ASP A 645 4.70 38.37 8.38
CA ASP A 645 5.45 39.02 7.29
C ASP A 645 6.91 39.30 7.69
N LYS A 646 7.81 39.34 6.70
CA LYS A 646 9.23 39.61 6.95
C LYS A 646 9.37 40.96 7.67
N PRO A 647 9.95 40.99 8.88
CA PRO A 647 10.07 42.23 9.63
C PRO A 647 10.97 43.22 8.89
N VAL A 648 10.50 44.46 8.75
CA VAL A 648 11.33 45.57 8.26
C VAL A 648 12.19 46.05 9.42
N ARG A 649 13.49 45.76 9.33
CA ARG A 649 14.46 46.14 10.38
C ARG A 649 14.90 47.59 10.23
N LYS A 650 15.10 48.29 11.35
CA LYS A 650 15.63 49.66 11.38
C LYS A 650 17.14 49.69 11.09
N ARG A 651 17.86 48.60 11.40
CA ARG A 651 19.29 48.41 11.14
C ARG A 651 19.56 48.34 9.64
N VAL A 652 20.40 49.25 9.14
CA VAL A 652 20.93 49.22 7.77
C VAL A 652 22.28 48.52 7.79
N VAL A 653 22.33 47.29 7.30
CA VAL A 653 23.57 46.52 7.13
C VAL A 653 24.28 47.05 5.89
N THR A 654 25.58 47.38 6.00
CA THR A 654 26.38 47.67 4.80
C THR A 654 26.75 46.33 4.17
N PRO A 655 26.28 45.99 2.95
CA PRO A 655 26.60 44.71 2.35
C PRO A 655 28.12 44.58 2.13
N VAL A 656 28.69 43.46 2.56
CA VAL A 656 30.07 43.11 2.21
C VAL A 656 30.15 42.93 0.69
N PRO A 657 31.08 43.58 -0.02
CA PRO A 657 31.24 43.41 -1.46
C PRO A 657 31.46 41.93 -1.81
N ALA A 658 30.81 41.45 -2.87
CA ALA A 658 30.83 40.05 -3.29
C ALA A 658 32.20 39.51 -3.77
N SER A 659 33.31 40.23 -3.54
CA SER A 659 34.65 39.89 -4.02
C SER A 659 35.47 39.00 -3.09
N ASP A 660 35.06 38.79 -1.84
CA ASP A 660 35.86 38.04 -0.84
C ASP A 660 35.19 36.73 -0.37
N VAL A 661 34.57 35.98 -1.29
CA VAL A 661 34.23 34.57 -1.05
C VAL A 661 35.41 33.69 -1.50
N PRO A 662 36.08 32.95 -0.60
CA PRO A 662 37.13 32.02 -1.01
C PRO A 662 36.54 30.86 -1.83
N GLY A 663 36.85 30.83 -3.13
CA GLY A 663 36.99 29.61 -3.92
C GLY A 663 35.73 28.83 -4.28
N GLN A 664 34.85 29.37 -5.13
CA GLN A 664 34.14 28.50 -6.08
C GLN A 664 35.16 28.00 -7.11
N ALA A 665 35.62 26.76 -6.95
CA ALA A 665 36.36 26.05 -7.97
C ALA A 665 35.43 25.82 -9.18
N THR A 666 35.44 26.76 -10.12
CA THR A 666 34.87 26.55 -11.45
C THR A 666 35.69 25.47 -12.16
N ARG A 667 35.19 24.23 -12.15
CA ARG A 667 35.60 23.22 -13.14
C ARG A 667 35.04 23.67 -14.50
N ASN A 668 35.88 24.34 -15.28
CA ASN A 668 35.62 24.49 -16.72
C ASN A 668 35.95 23.17 -17.43
N PRO A 669 35.07 22.65 -18.30
CA PRO A 669 35.34 21.46 -19.09
C PRO A 669 36.20 21.84 -20.31
N GLN A 670 37.46 21.42 -20.32
CA GLN A 670 38.31 21.48 -21.53
C GLN A 670 38.26 20.15 -22.28
N GLY A 671 37.65 20.18 -23.47
CA GLY A 671 37.82 19.17 -24.51
C GLY A 671 39.23 19.18 -25.12
N PRO A 672 39.59 18.16 -25.92
CA PRO A 672 40.96 17.70 -26.06
C PRO A 672 41.76 18.52 -27.08
N GLY A 673 42.86 19.12 -26.61
CA GLY A 673 43.87 19.77 -27.42
C GLY A 673 45.05 18.84 -27.71
N THR A 674 45.22 18.53 -28.99
CA THR A 674 46.32 17.80 -29.62
C THR A 674 47.70 18.39 -29.29
N GLY A 675 48.62 17.58 -28.77
CA GLY A 675 50.04 17.91 -28.63
C GLY A 675 50.90 17.19 -29.68
N LYS A 676 51.68 17.96 -30.44
CA LYS A 676 52.79 17.47 -31.27
C LYS A 676 54.11 18.09 -30.76
N ASP A 677 55.14 17.23 -30.79
CA ASP A 677 56.59 17.47 -30.85
C ASP A 677 57.24 18.06 -29.57
N GLY A 678 58.06 17.35 -28.80
CA GLY A 678 59.34 16.68 -29.14
C GLY A 678 60.50 17.66 -28.86
N LYS A 679 61.43 17.49 -27.91
CA LYS A 679 62.40 16.39 -27.69
C LYS A 679 63.19 16.63 -26.36
N PRO A 680 63.76 15.58 -25.74
CA PRO A 680 64.61 15.66 -24.53
C PRO A 680 66.10 15.41 -24.82
N THR A 681 67.01 15.84 -23.90
CA THR A 681 68.40 15.33 -23.83
C THR A 681 68.98 15.37 -22.40
N ASP A 682 69.24 14.15 -21.87
CA ASP A 682 70.40 13.62 -21.11
C ASP A 682 71.28 14.52 -20.19
N LYS A 683 71.43 14.18 -18.88
CA LYS A 683 72.47 13.33 -18.22
C LYS A 683 73.90 13.94 -18.30
N LYS A 684 74.78 14.03 -17.26
CA LYS A 684 75.09 13.20 -16.07
C LYS A 684 76.20 13.93 -15.21
N PRO A 685 76.98 13.33 -14.26
CA PRO A 685 76.83 13.40 -12.79
C PRO A 685 78.10 13.83 -11.97
N SER A 686 78.00 13.91 -10.63
CA SER A 686 79.00 13.44 -9.63
C SER A 686 78.38 13.65 -8.23
N GLY A 687 78.52 12.83 -7.18
CA GLY A 687 79.45 11.75 -6.85
C GLY A 687 80.10 12.09 -5.50
N LYS A 688 79.70 11.43 -4.39
CA LYS A 688 80.55 11.14 -3.22
C LYS A 688 79.84 10.23 -2.20
N GLN A 689 80.51 9.12 -1.90
CA GLN A 689 80.35 8.17 -0.78
C GLN A 689 81.58 8.38 0.16
N PRO A 690 81.80 7.65 1.29
CA PRO A 690 80.93 6.71 2.04
C PRO A 690 81.00 6.80 3.60
N ARG A 691 80.05 6.09 4.24
CA ARG A 691 80.01 5.33 5.53
C ARG A 691 81.05 5.55 6.67
N SER A 692 80.50 5.59 7.90
CA SER A 692 80.95 4.87 9.12
C SER A 692 79.69 4.45 9.95
N LYS A 693 79.41 3.16 10.20
CA LYS A 693 79.57 2.42 11.50
C LYS A 693 79.39 3.33 12.73
N ASN A 694 78.40 3.14 13.60
CA ASN A 694 78.01 1.95 14.38
C ASN A 694 76.51 1.84 14.60
#